data_AF-A0A286GE91-F1
#
_entry.id   AF-A0A286GE91-F1
#
_cell.length_a   1.000
_cell.length_b   1.000
_cell.length_c   1.000
_cell.angle_alpha   90.00
_cell.angle_beta   90.00
_cell.angle_gamma   90.00
#
_symmetry.space_group_name_H-M   'P 1'
#
loop_
_entity.id
_entity.type
_entity.pdbx_description
1 polymer ?
#
loop_
_entity_poly.entity_id
_entity_poly.type
_entity_poly.pdbx_seq_one_letter_code
_entity_poly.pdbx_strand_id
1 'polypeptide(L)'
;MSSTDQQTDAAAPAEAAVPAEHAVPSDLSLAAEFDAATREQWRELVAGVLRKAGREDLPDPVEDALGRTVATGVTVAPLYTADDAADLPTAVGVPGLPPFVRGARPGGGPAGSAEVSAAGGADGGAPGAWDVRQRHAHPDVAATSEAIAADLENGVTSLWLVVGEGAIPADRLGDVLADVYLDLAPVAVTGGLPAADAFLALVEGRDDLAPGGSLGLDPLAVHAATGEQQDLSGLADVARRAAAHRGLRSVVVDATVFHDAGASVVEEIGCSLSAGVAYLRALTDGGLGIDEAFGQLEFRYGAGADQFTTIAALRAARRLWDRVGEVSGASPEARAQRQHAVTSSVMTTKRDPWVNMLRTTVACFAAGVGGADVVTVQPFDAALGLPDPFSRRIARNTQRLLVEEGHLARVLDPAGGSWYVESLTDSLAQAAWDWFTEIERAGGLVAALDSGLVRDRIATAWDARAKRLATRTDAITGVSEFPNLTEKLPAREPYAWSAPSGGLPKVRAAQEFEALRDAADAAMSSKGGERPAVYLATIGPVAKHTARATFAGNLFQAGGLATPSGDGAAGLAGAGTTVACICGTDKDYAEAAAGLAEELRAAGATQVWLAGKPDLAVDGVDGYLFAGCDALSVLRTAHEHLLGRSGHFGPREGER
;
A
#
# COMPACT_ATOMS: atom_id res chain seq x y z
N MET A 1 9.07 38.09 57.36
CA MET A 1 10.14 37.58 58.24
C MET A 1 10.72 36.35 57.57
N SER A 2 12.05 36.28 57.50
CA SER A 2 12.81 35.30 56.71
C SER A 2 12.47 33.85 57.06
N SER A 3 12.53 32.96 56.07
CA SER A 3 12.64 31.51 56.28
C SER A 3 13.75 30.97 55.39
N THR A 4 14.99 31.38 55.70
CA THR A 4 16.23 30.80 55.18
C THR A 4 16.75 29.72 56.14
N ASP A 5 15.86 28.86 56.64
CA ASP A 5 16.22 27.74 57.53
C ASP A 5 15.24 26.57 57.30
N GLN A 6 15.51 25.75 56.28
CA GLN A 6 15.13 24.33 56.23
C GLN A 6 15.84 23.65 55.05
N GLN A 7 17.16 23.58 55.18
CA GLN A 7 17.99 22.65 54.43
C GLN A 7 18.52 21.64 55.46
N THR A 8 17.84 20.50 55.58
CA THR A 8 18.34 19.33 56.31
C THR A 8 18.15 18.11 55.43
N ASP A 9 19.27 17.46 55.14
CA ASP A 9 19.46 16.15 54.51
C ASP A 9 18.23 15.23 54.54
N ALA A 10 17.60 15.04 53.39
CA ALA A 10 16.85 13.83 53.12
C ALA A 10 17.75 12.92 52.26
N ALA A 11 18.41 11.96 52.91
CA ALA A 11 19.18 10.92 52.27
C ALA A 11 18.33 10.21 51.19
N ALA A 12 18.95 9.90 50.05
CA ALA A 12 18.35 9.05 49.03
C ALA A 12 17.82 7.77 49.69
N PRO A 13 16.61 7.30 49.34
CA PRO A 13 16.11 6.05 49.88
C PRO A 13 17.07 4.93 49.50
N ALA A 14 17.61 4.24 50.51
CA ALA A 14 18.43 3.06 50.31
C ALA A 14 17.67 2.08 49.41
N GLU A 15 18.31 1.62 48.33
CA GLU A 15 17.78 0.56 47.47
C GLU A 15 17.35 -0.60 48.34
N ALA A 16 16.04 -0.83 48.42
CA ALA A 16 15.50 -2.01 49.08
C ALA A 16 16.01 -3.22 48.29
N ALA A 17 16.85 -4.04 48.93
CA ALA A 17 17.38 -5.25 48.33
C ALA A 17 16.20 -6.12 47.83
N VAL A 18 16.24 -6.47 46.54
CA VAL A 18 15.25 -7.36 45.93
C VAL A 18 15.27 -8.68 46.71
N PRO A 19 14.11 -9.16 47.22
CA PRO A 19 14.04 -10.45 47.90
C PRO A 19 14.69 -11.56 47.07
N ALA A 20 15.45 -12.47 47.70
CA ALA A 20 16.23 -13.50 47.01
C ALA A 20 15.39 -14.41 46.08
N GLU A 21 14.08 -14.52 46.34
CA GLU A 21 13.09 -15.23 45.52
C GLU A 21 12.73 -14.54 44.19
N HIS A 22 13.09 -13.27 44.04
CA HIS A 22 12.93 -12.48 42.82
C HIS A 22 14.28 -12.11 42.17
N ALA A 23 15.38 -12.70 42.65
CA ALA A 23 16.68 -12.57 42.00
C ALA A 23 16.63 -13.31 40.65
N VAL A 24 16.81 -12.58 39.55
CA VAL A 24 16.98 -13.18 38.22
C VAL A 24 18.24 -14.07 38.29
N PRO A 25 18.15 -15.38 37.96
CA PRO A 25 19.30 -16.25 37.95
C PRO A 25 20.41 -15.66 37.07
N SER A 26 21.65 -15.68 37.55
CA SER A 26 22.80 -15.23 36.75
C SER A 26 23.05 -16.11 35.52
N ASP A 27 22.50 -17.33 35.53
CA ASP A 27 22.54 -18.27 34.42
C ASP A 27 21.14 -18.91 34.29
N LEU A 28 20.46 -18.65 33.17
CA LEU A 28 19.12 -19.15 32.86
C LEU A 28 19.23 -20.01 31.59
N SER A 29 19.31 -21.33 31.79
CA SER A 29 19.25 -22.28 30.68
C SER A 29 17.81 -22.43 30.20
N LEU A 30 17.57 -22.20 28.90
CA LEU A 30 16.26 -22.36 28.25
C LEU A 30 16.29 -23.52 27.26
N ALA A 31 16.54 -23.22 25.98
CA ALA A 31 16.60 -24.24 24.93
C ALA A 31 17.75 -25.25 25.13
N ALA A 32 18.83 -24.85 25.82
CA ALA A 32 19.98 -25.70 26.10
C ALA A 32 19.68 -26.86 27.08
N GLU A 33 18.50 -26.89 27.71
CA GLU A 33 18.04 -28.04 28.49
C GLU A 33 17.57 -29.22 27.63
N PHE A 34 17.37 -29.01 26.32
CA PHE A 34 16.96 -30.01 25.35
C PHE A 34 18.09 -30.31 24.37
N ASP A 35 18.02 -31.48 23.71
CA ASP A 35 18.86 -31.75 22.56
C ASP A 35 18.61 -30.68 21.48
N ALA A 36 19.70 -30.22 20.82
CA ALA A 36 19.61 -29.20 19.79
C ALA A 36 18.71 -29.67 18.64
N ALA A 37 17.60 -28.97 18.42
CA ALA A 37 16.70 -29.25 17.30
C ALA A 37 17.40 -28.92 15.97
N THR A 38 17.18 -29.77 14.96
CA THR A 38 17.77 -29.65 13.63
C THR A 38 16.74 -29.25 12.57
N ARG A 39 17.22 -28.67 11.47
CA ARG A 39 16.35 -28.33 10.32
C ARG A 39 15.71 -29.58 9.71
N GLU A 40 16.43 -30.70 9.67
CA GLU A 40 15.92 -32.00 9.22
C GLU A 40 14.74 -32.50 10.07
N GLN A 41 14.85 -32.44 11.39
CA GLN A 41 13.73 -32.80 12.29
C GLN A 41 12.51 -31.93 12.04
N TRP A 42 12.69 -30.62 11.84
CA TRP A 42 11.60 -29.73 11.48
C TRP A 42 10.97 -30.09 10.13
N ARG A 43 11.78 -30.40 9.11
CA ARG A 43 11.31 -30.84 7.78
C ARG A 43 10.45 -32.10 7.86
N GLU A 44 10.85 -33.08 8.67
CA GLU A 44 10.06 -34.30 8.87
C GLU A 44 8.68 -33.99 9.45
N LEU A 45 8.58 -33.04 10.38
CA LEU A 45 7.31 -32.57 10.94
C LEU A 45 6.45 -31.87 9.89
N VAL A 46 7.03 -30.98 9.07
CA VAL A 46 6.33 -30.31 7.97
C VAL A 46 5.79 -31.34 6.98
N ALA A 47 6.60 -32.31 6.58
CA ALA A 47 6.18 -33.40 5.70
C ALA A 47 5.03 -34.20 6.30
N GLY A 48 5.08 -34.50 7.60
CA GLY A 48 4.01 -35.18 8.34
C GLY A 48 2.68 -34.40 8.31
N VAL A 49 2.73 -33.07 8.47
CA VAL A 49 1.54 -32.21 8.41
C VAL A 49 0.97 -32.15 6.98
N LEU A 50 1.82 -31.96 5.96
CA LEU A 50 1.38 -31.89 4.57
C LEU A 50 0.72 -33.19 4.10
N ARG A 51 1.27 -34.36 4.47
CA ARG A 51 0.65 -35.66 4.17
C ARG A 51 -0.72 -35.82 4.84
N LYS A 52 -0.86 -35.38 6.10
CA LYS A 52 -2.18 -35.37 6.78
C LYS A 52 -3.19 -34.45 6.11
N ALA A 53 -2.71 -33.39 5.44
CA ALA A 53 -3.54 -32.50 4.62
C ALA A 53 -3.82 -33.05 3.20
N GLY A 54 -3.39 -34.28 2.90
CA GLY A 54 -3.64 -34.95 1.61
C GLY A 54 -2.63 -34.61 0.51
N ARG A 55 -1.47 -34.02 0.85
CA ARG A 55 -0.36 -33.82 -0.10
C ARG A 55 0.57 -35.04 -0.04
N GLU A 56 0.50 -35.91 -1.04
CA GLU A 56 1.35 -37.11 -1.11
C GLU A 56 2.72 -36.82 -1.75
N ASP A 57 2.73 -36.05 -2.83
CA ASP A 57 3.96 -35.61 -3.51
C ASP A 57 4.48 -34.31 -2.87
N LEU A 58 5.65 -34.39 -2.26
CA LEU A 58 6.32 -33.27 -1.57
C LEU A 58 7.61 -32.89 -2.30
N PRO A 59 7.91 -31.58 -2.45
CA PRO A 59 9.17 -31.12 -3.02
C PRO A 59 10.34 -31.42 -2.08
N ASP A 60 11.55 -31.28 -2.61
CA ASP A 60 12.80 -31.30 -1.85
C ASP A 60 13.57 -30.00 -2.12
N PRO A 61 13.70 -29.09 -1.13
CA PRO A 61 13.26 -29.25 0.27
C PRO A 61 11.74 -29.13 0.48
N VAL A 62 11.20 -29.82 1.49
CA VAL A 62 9.73 -29.95 1.72
C VAL A 62 9.03 -28.62 2.00
N GLU A 63 9.74 -27.68 2.63
CA GLU A 63 9.21 -26.37 2.95
C GLU A 63 8.88 -25.50 1.73
N ASP A 64 9.40 -25.84 0.54
CA ASP A 64 9.08 -25.13 -0.71
C ASP A 64 7.60 -25.24 -1.07
N ALA A 65 6.91 -26.30 -0.59
CA ALA A 65 5.46 -26.46 -0.76
C ALA A 65 4.63 -25.38 -0.05
N LEU A 66 5.25 -24.63 0.86
CA LEU A 66 4.66 -23.57 1.66
C LEU A 66 5.15 -22.17 1.26
N GLY A 67 5.99 -22.06 0.23
CA GLY A 67 6.50 -20.79 -0.26
C GLY A 67 5.37 -19.89 -0.78
N ARG A 68 5.49 -18.57 -0.53
CA ARG A 68 4.53 -17.58 -1.01
C ARG A 68 5.22 -16.49 -1.83
N THR A 69 4.79 -16.30 -3.06
CA THR A 69 5.28 -15.19 -3.89
C THR A 69 4.70 -13.87 -3.39
N VAL A 70 5.57 -12.90 -3.08
CA VAL A 70 5.20 -11.58 -2.52
C VAL A 70 5.46 -10.43 -3.50
N ALA A 71 6.41 -10.60 -4.42
CA ALA A 71 6.70 -9.65 -5.49
C ALA A 71 7.20 -10.40 -6.74
N THR A 72 7.38 -9.71 -7.86
CA THR A 72 7.84 -10.33 -9.11
C THR A 72 9.19 -11.01 -8.90
N GLY A 73 9.22 -12.34 -9.05
CA GLY A 73 10.43 -13.14 -8.86
C GLY A 73 10.87 -13.34 -7.41
N VAL A 74 10.09 -12.91 -6.41
CA VAL A 74 10.45 -13.01 -4.99
C VAL A 74 9.43 -13.85 -4.22
N THR A 75 9.92 -14.93 -3.61
CA THR A 75 9.14 -15.88 -2.82
C THR A 75 9.67 -15.93 -1.40
N VAL A 76 8.77 -15.89 -0.42
CA VAL A 76 9.11 -16.02 1.00
C VAL A 76 8.95 -17.46 1.45
N ALA A 77 9.95 -17.94 2.19
CA ALA A 77 9.92 -19.24 2.85
C ALA A 77 9.03 -19.20 4.11
N PRO A 78 8.49 -20.34 4.57
CA PRO A 78 7.69 -20.39 5.80
C PRO A 78 8.51 -20.18 7.08
N LEU A 79 9.84 -20.30 7.01
CA LEU A 79 10.75 -20.14 8.15
C LEU A 79 12.09 -19.57 7.65
N TYR A 80 12.61 -18.61 8.41
CA TYR A 80 13.97 -18.07 8.27
C TYR A 80 14.72 -18.27 9.57
N THR A 81 16.01 -18.58 9.46
CA THR A 81 16.92 -18.95 10.54
C THR A 81 18.21 -18.15 10.44
N ALA A 82 19.12 -18.33 11.40
CA ALA A 82 20.43 -17.67 11.36
C ALA A 82 21.20 -17.96 10.07
N ASP A 83 21.13 -19.20 9.57
CA ASP A 83 21.83 -19.62 8.34
C ASP A 83 21.35 -18.86 7.10
N ASP A 84 20.08 -18.43 7.08
CA ASP A 84 19.50 -17.72 5.93
C ASP A 84 19.94 -16.23 5.90
N ALA A 85 20.49 -15.70 7.00
CA ALA A 85 20.86 -14.30 7.14
C ALA A 85 22.33 -14.03 7.54
N ALA A 86 23.08 -15.08 7.91
CA ALA A 86 24.41 -14.96 8.52
C ALA A 86 25.40 -14.14 7.69
N ASP A 87 25.38 -14.29 6.37
CA ASP A 87 26.31 -13.64 5.45
C ASP A 87 25.68 -12.46 4.68
N LEU A 88 24.46 -12.05 5.04
CA LEU A 88 23.77 -11.00 4.31
C LEU A 88 24.38 -9.62 4.65
N PRO A 89 24.72 -8.80 3.64
CA PRO A 89 25.20 -7.43 3.85
C PRO A 89 24.22 -6.55 4.63
N THR A 90 22.93 -6.92 4.65
CA THR A 90 21.88 -6.17 5.33
C THR A 90 21.85 -6.43 6.84
N ALA A 91 22.42 -7.55 7.32
CA ALA A 91 22.37 -7.96 8.71
C ALA A 91 23.24 -7.11 9.66
N VAL A 92 24.14 -6.29 9.11
CA VAL A 92 25.13 -5.49 9.85
C VAL A 92 24.94 -3.98 9.61
N GLY A 93 25.43 -3.17 10.56
CA GLY A 93 25.47 -1.71 10.43
C GLY A 93 24.58 -0.97 11.43
N VAL A 94 24.56 0.36 11.31
CA VAL A 94 23.75 1.27 12.12
C VAL A 94 23.07 2.29 11.21
N PRO A 95 21.90 2.85 11.60
CA PRO A 95 21.26 3.93 10.85
C PRO A 95 22.21 5.11 10.61
N GLY A 96 22.07 5.80 9.47
CA GLY A 96 22.85 6.99 9.14
C GLY A 96 24.22 6.76 8.53
N LEU A 97 24.62 5.51 8.32
CA LEU A 97 25.87 5.15 7.64
C LEU A 97 25.60 4.25 6.42
N PRO A 98 26.44 4.30 5.37
CA PRO A 98 26.38 3.36 4.26
C PRO A 98 26.38 1.90 4.76
N PRO A 99 25.56 1.00 4.17
CA PRO A 99 24.74 1.20 2.97
C PRO A 99 23.31 1.74 3.25
N PHE A 100 23.10 2.43 4.38
CA PHE A 100 21.84 3.08 4.77
C PHE A 100 20.61 2.16 4.89
N VAL A 101 20.81 0.84 4.86
CA VAL A 101 19.75 -0.18 5.00
C VAL A 101 18.89 0.10 6.24
N ARG A 102 19.54 0.37 7.37
CA ARG A 102 18.89 0.64 8.67
C ARG A 102 18.31 2.05 8.81
N GLY A 103 18.37 2.87 7.77
CA GLY A 103 17.84 4.23 7.77
C GLY A 103 18.88 5.25 7.31
N ALA A 104 18.39 6.32 6.70
CA ALA A 104 19.20 7.40 6.14
C ALA A 104 19.87 8.29 7.20
N ARG A 105 19.37 8.31 8.43
CA ARG A 105 19.82 9.20 9.51
C ARG A 105 20.25 8.42 10.76
N PRO A 106 21.26 8.89 11.51
CA PRO A 106 21.73 8.23 12.73
C PRO A 106 20.83 8.41 13.95
N GLY A 107 19.68 9.07 13.81
CA GLY A 107 18.73 9.42 14.87
C GLY A 107 18.56 10.93 15.07
N GLY A 108 17.40 11.33 15.60
CA GLY A 108 16.95 12.72 15.71
C GLY A 108 15.62 12.87 14.97
N GLY A 109 14.68 13.63 15.54
CA GLY A 109 13.28 13.74 15.05
C GLY A 109 13.10 14.20 13.58
N PRO A 110 11.89 14.66 13.20
CA PRO A 110 11.60 15.05 11.82
C PRO A 110 12.66 16.01 11.26
N ALA A 111 12.93 15.93 9.95
CA ALA A 111 13.97 16.74 9.30
C ALA A 111 13.78 18.22 9.67
N GLY A 112 14.73 18.78 10.44
CA GLY A 112 14.62 20.12 11.04
C GLY A 112 14.82 20.15 12.57
N SER A 113 14.54 19.05 13.29
CA SER A 113 14.72 19.02 14.74
C SER A 113 16.19 18.85 15.19
N ALA A 114 17.11 18.55 14.27
CA ALA A 114 18.53 18.35 14.58
C ALA A 114 19.23 19.65 15.05
N GLU A 115 18.69 20.83 14.72
CA GLU A 115 19.19 22.11 15.25
C GLU A 115 18.33 22.70 16.37
N VAL A 116 17.03 22.33 16.43
CA VAL A 116 16.13 22.79 17.52
C VAL A 116 16.45 22.10 18.86
N SER A 117 17.19 20.97 18.86
CA SER A 117 17.64 20.33 20.10
C SER A 117 18.70 21.11 20.88
N ALA A 118 19.27 22.20 20.32
CA ALA A 118 20.22 23.06 21.04
C ALA A 118 19.54 24.12 21.93
N ALA A 119 18.22 24.32 21.82
CA ALA A 119 17.46 25.35 22.53
C ALA A 119 16.44 24.76 23.52
N GLY A 120 16.89 23.93 24.47
CA GLY A 120 16.33 23.83 25.84
C GLY A 120 14.81 23.76 26.08
N GLY A 121 14.00 23.26 25.14
CA GLY A 121 12.55 23.07 25.29
C GLY A 121 12.20 21.59 25.50
N ALA A 122 11.33 21.29 26.45
CA ALA A 122 11.00 19.95 26.92
C ALA A 122 10.07 19.11 26.01
N ASP A 123 10.12 19.29 24.68
CA ASP A 123 9.44 18.41 23.71
C ASP A 123 10.43 17.90 22.66
N GLY A 124 11.34 17.03 23.10
CA GLY A 124 12.24 16.27 22.22
C GLY A 124 11.48 15.12 21.55
N GLY A 125 11.13 15.28 20.27
CA GLY A 125 10.49 14.22 19.47
C GLY A 125 11.25 12.89 19.50
N ALA A 126 10.54 11.78 19.34
CA ALA A 126 11.15 10.45 19.37
C ALA A 126 12.24 10.30 18.29
N PRO A 127 13.36 9.62 18.56
CA PRO A 127 14.52 9.58 17.66
C PRO A 127 14.25 9.08 16.24
N GLY A 128 13.22 8.24 16.06
CA GLY A 128 12.77 7.70 14.77
C GLY A 128 11.42 8.23 14.31
N ALA A 129 10.97 9.38 14.82
CA ALA A 129 9.70 9.97 14.40
C ALA A 129 9.83 10.48 12.95
N TRP A 130 8.88 10.08 12.10
CA TRP A 130 8.78 10.56 10.73
C TRP A 130 8.00 11.87 10.65
N ASP A 131 8.17 12.58 9.54
CA ASP A 131 7.36 13.73 9.18
C ASP A 131 5.94 13.28 8.77
N VAL A 132 4.94 13.74 9.51
CA VAL A 132 3.50 13.55 9.22
C VAL A 132 3.10 14.58 8.17
N ARG A 133 3.12 14.16 6.90
CA ARG A 133 2.80 15.03 5.75
C ARG A 133 1.36 14.86 5.30
N GLN A 134 0.58 15.94 5.37
CA GLN A 134 -0.84 15.93 4.99
C GLN A 134 -1.03 16.50 3.57
N ARG A 135 -1.82 15.80 2.74
CA ARG A 135 -2.14 16.23 1.37
C ARG A 135 -3.37 17.15 1.36
N HIS A 136 -3.26 18.27 0.65
CA HIS A 136 -4.36 19.21 0.39
C HIS A 136 -4.46 19.50 -1.11
N ALA A 137 -5.69 19.52 -1.62
CA ALA A 137 -5.96 19.65 -3.06
C ALA A 137 -7.31 20.33 -3.35
N HIS A 138 -8.00 20.84 -2.33
CA HIS A 138 -9.32 21.43 -2.53
C HIS A 138 -9.16 22.77 -3.29
N PRO A 139 -9.99 23.06 -4.31
CA PRO A 139 -9.80 24.26 -5.12
C PRO A 139 -10.25 25.55 -4.42
N ASP A 140 -11.19 25.46 -3.48
CA ASP A 140 -11.57 26.59 -2.64
C ASP A 140 -10.43 26.98 -1.67
N VAL A 141 -9.97 28.24 -1.79
CA VAL A 141 -8.84 28.79 -1.03
C VAL A 141 -9.16 28.87 0.46
N ALA A 142 -10.37 29.30 0.83
CA ALA A 142 -10.75 29.47 2.23
C ALA A 142 -10.86 28.11 2.95
N ALA A 143 -11.54 27.15 2.34
CA ALA A 143 -11.64 25.79 2.85
C ALA A 143 -10.28 25.10 2.97
N THR A 144 -9.37 25.37 2.02
CA THR A 144 -8.01 24.80 2.05
C THR A 144 -7.16 25.43 3.16
N SER A 145 -7.19 26.76 3.30
CA SER A 145 -6.47 27.46 4.37
C SER A 145 -6.97 27.03 5.76
N GLU A 146 -8.29 26.97 5.96
CA GLU A 146 -8.89 26.47 7.20
C GLU A 146 -8.47 25.01 7.49
N ALA A 147 -8.48 24.15 6.46
CA ALA A 147 -8.05 22.77 6.59
C ALA A 147 -6.57 22.66 6.99
N ILE A 148 -5.69 23.47 6.38
CA ILE A 148 -4.26 23.49 6.67
C ILE A 148 -4.01 23.92 8.12
N ALA A 149 -4.63 25.03 8.56
CA ALA A 149 -4.50 25.50 9.94
C ALA A 149 -4.94 24.43 10.94
N ALA A 150 -6.12 23.84 10.72
CA ALA A 150 -6.64 22.77 11.58
C ALA A 150 -5.79 21.49 11.56
N ASP A 151 -5.09 21.20 10.47
CA ASP A 151 -4.21 20.04 10.35
C ASP A 151 -2.87 20.28 11.08
N LEU A 152 -2.23 21.44 10.87
CA LEU A 152 -0.98 21.83 11.56
C LEU A 152 -1.14 21.96 13.07
N GLU A 153 -2.22 22.58 13.55
CA GLU A 153 -2.51 22.72 14.99
C GLU A 153 -2.73 21.39 15.71
N ASN A 154 -2.91 20.29 14.97
CA ASN A 154 -3.28 18.99 15.51
C ASN A 154 -2.28 17.87 15.17
N GLY A 155 -1.02 18.24 14.87
CA GLY A 155 0.12 17.33 14.80
C GLY A 155 0.50 16.86 13.40
N VAL A 156 0.00 17.52 12.35
CA VAL A 156 0.66 17.50 11.03
C VAL A 156 1.94 18.34 11.12
N THR A 157 3.04 17.83 10.56
CA THR A 157 4.35 18.50 10.62
C THR A 157 4.76 19.12 9.29
N SER A 158 4.20 18.67 8.16
CA SER A 158 4.44 19.29 6.85
C SER A 158 3.23 19.17 5.91
N LEU A 159 3.24 19.99 4.86
CA LEU A 159 2.16 20.09 3.89
C LEU A 159 2.57 19.50 2.54
N TRP A 160 1.62 18.84 1.87
CA TRP A 160 1.72 18.48 0.46
C TRP A 160 0.55 19.09 -0.31
N LEU A 161 0.84 20.08 -1.15
CA LEU A 161 -0.16 20.85 -1.87
C LEU A 161 -0.23 20.41 -3.34
N VAL A 162 -1.42 20.02 -3.79
CA VAL A 162 -1.71 19.78 -5.21
C VAL A 162 -2.18 21.09 -5.82
N VAL A 163 -1.37 21.63 -6.72
CA VAL A 163 -1.54 22.94 -7.33
C VAL A 163 -1.78 22.77 -8.83
N GLY A 164 -2.79 23.45 -9.37
CA GLY A 164 -3.13 23.38 -10.79
C GLY A 164 -4.63 23.34 -11.05
N GLU A 165 -4.99 22.96 -12.27
CA GLU A 165 -6.38 22.90 -12.73
C GLU A 165 -7.22 21.93 -11.89
N GLY A 166 -8.36 22.40 -11.38
CA GLY A 166 -9.25 21.60 -10.53
C GLY A 166 -8.74 21.35 -9.11
N ALA A 167 -7.59 21.92 -8.74
CA ALA A 167 -7.00 21.86 -7.40
C ALA A 167 -6.66 23.28 -6.91
N ILE A 168 -5.62 23.45 -6.08
CA ILE A 168 -5.24 24.76 -5.54
C ILE A 168 -4.75 25.66 -6.70
N PRO A 169 -5.31 26.86 -6.93
CA PRO A 169 -4.84 27.75 -7.99
C PRO A 169 -3.42 28.26 -7.70
N ALA A 170 -2.52 28.18 -8.67
CA ALA A 170 -1.12 28.56 -8.51
C ALA A 170 -0.95 30.04 -8.13
N ASP A 171 -1.75 30.93 -8.71
CA ASP A 171 -1.77 32.37 -8.44
C ASP A 171 -2.36 32.72 -7.05
N ARG A 172 -2.99 31.75 -6.38
CA ARG A 172 -3.59 31.89 -5.04
C ARG A 172 -2.83 31.11 -3.96
N LEU A 173 -1.68 30.52 -4.29
CA LEU A 173 -0.88 29.73 -3.35
C LEU A 173 -0.45 30.54 -2.12
N GLY A 174 -0.12 31.83 -2.29
CA GLY A 174 0.20 32.74 -1.19
C GLY A 174 -0.95 32.96 -0.22
N ASP A 175 -2.19 33.01 -0.70
CA ASP A 175 -3.38 33.18 0.15
C ASP A 175 -3.68 31.91 0.96
N VAL A 176 -3.45 30.74 0.36
CA VAL A 176 -3.59 29.44 1.05
C VAL A 176 -2.57 29.29 2.18
N LEU A 177 -1.38 29.86 2.00
CA LEU A 177 -0.25 29.77 2.95
C LEU A 177 -0.11 31.00 3.87
N ALA A 178 -1.03 31.97 3.81
CA ALA A 178 -0.89 33.26 4.49
C ALA A 178 -0.66 33.14 6.00
N ASP A 179 -1.31 32.16 6.64
CA ASP A 179 -1.23 31.91 8.08
C ASP A 179 -0.28 30.74 8.44
N VAL A 180 0.51 30.26 7.48
CA VAL A 180 1.46 29.16 7.69
C VAL A 180 2.86 29.69 8.00
N TYR A 181 3.40 29.32 9.15
CA TYR A 181 4.79 29.58 9.51
C TYR A 181 5.74 28.67 8.70
N LEU A 182 6.19 29.14 7.53
CA LEU A 182 7.05 28.36 6.62
C LEU A 182 8.45 28.07 7.19
N ASP A 183 8.85 28.74 8.27
CA ASP A 183 10.04 28.47 9.07
C ASP A 183 9.88 27.28 10.02
N LEU A 184 8.64 26.84 10.25
CA LEU A 184 8.30 25.67 11.08
C LEU A 184 7.70 24.52 10.29
N ALA A 185 6.90 24.81 9.25
CA ALA A 185 6.15 23.81 8.48
C ALA A 185 6.71 23.69 7.05
N PRO A 186 7.43 22.60 6.73
CA PRO A 186 7.89 22.34 5.37
C PRO A 186 6.71 22.20 4.40
N VAL A 187 6.86 22.72 3.19
CA VAL A 187 5.85 22.62 2.13
C VAL A 187 6.43 21.87 0.93
N ALA A 188 5.71 20.84 0.50
CA ALA A 188 5.91 20.18 -0.77
C ALA A 188 4.77 20.55 -1.73
N VAL A 189 5.09 20.93 -2.96
CA VAL A 189 4.07 21.18 -4.01
C VAL A 189 4.11 20.08 -5.08
N THR A 190 2.99 19.87 -5.77
CA THR A 190 2.93 19.14 -7.03
C THR A 190 2.03 19.89 -7.99
N GLY A 191 2.32 19.79 -9.30
CA GLY A 191 1.71 20.65 -10.33
C GLY A 191 2.69 21.11 -11.41
N GLY A 192 3.89 20.53 -11.45
CA GLY A 192 4.92 20.85 -12.44
C GLY A 192 5.55 22.23 -12.23
N LEU A 193 6.18 22.75 -13.29
CA LEU A 193 6.86 24.05 -13.25
C LEU A 193 5.99 25.21 -12.77
N PRO A 194 4.70 25.35 -13.18
CA PRO A 194 3.86 26.44 -12.67
C PRO A 194 3.71 26.46 -11.15
N ALA A 195 3.56 25.28 -10.53
CA ALA A 195 3.47 25.16 -9.07
C ALA A 195 4.81 25.47 -8.39
N ALA A 196 5.91 24.97 -8.97
CA ALA A 196 7.26 25.23 -8.47
C ALA A 196 7.61 26.72 -8.53
N ASP A 197 7.31 27.39 -9.64
CA ASP A 197 7.55 28.82 -9.82
C ASP A 197 6.68 29.67 -8.90
N ALA A 198 5.40 29.33 -8.73
CA ALA A 198 4.52 30.02 -7.78
C ALA A 198 5.04 29.92 -6.34
N PHE A 199 5.52 28.75 -5.92
CA PHE A 199 6.10 28.57 -4.59
C PHE A 199 7.44 29.32 -4.44
N LEU A 200 8.33 29.24 -5.43
CA LEU A 200 9.60 29.97 -5.41
C LEU A 200 9.41 31.48 -5.36
N ALA A 201 8.43 32.02 -6.09
CA ALA A 201 8.09 33.44 -6.03
C ALA A 201 7.57 33.85 -4.64
N LEU A 202 6.81 32.98 -3.97
CA LEU A 202 6.30 33.23 -2.62
C LEU A 202 7.43 33.28 -1.57
N VAL A 203 8.48 32.48 -1.74
CA VAL A 203 9.58 32.37 -0.76
C VAL A 203 10.85 33.13 -1.16
N GLU A 204 10.79 33.94 -2.23
CA GLU A 204 11.94 34.70 -2.72
C GLU A 204 12.58 35.54 -1.60
N GLY A 205 13.89 35.42 -1.42
CA GLY A 205 14.64 36.14 -0.39
C GLY A 205 14.54 35.58 1.02
N ARG A 206 13.78 34.51 1.26
CA ARG A 206 13.74 33.81 2.56
C ARG A 206 14.89 32.82 2.73
N ASP A 207 15.61 32.92 3.84
CA ASP A 207 16.67 31.98 4.24
C ASP A 207 16.27 31.11 5.46
N ASP A 208 15.06 31.32 5.98
CA ASP A 208 14.53 30.75 7.22
C ASP A 208 13.58 29.57 7.01
N LEU A 209 13.40 29.08 5.78
CA LEU A 209 12.46 27.98 5.50
C LEU A 209 12.78 26.70 6.30
N ALA A 210 11.73 26.04 6.79
CA ALA A 210 11.85 24.73 7.41
C ALA A 210 12.39 23.70 6.39
N PRO A 211 13.43 22.92 6.74
CA PRO A 211 13.99 21.94 5.84
C PRO A 211 13.01 20.79 5.57
N GLY A 212 13.09 20.18 4.38
CA GLY A 212 12.24 19.05 4.00
C GLY A 212 11.08 19.41 3.07
N GLY A 213 10.99 20.66 2.62
CA GLY A 213 10.12 21.08 1.53
C GLY A 213 10.60 20.55 0.18
N SER A 214 9.70 20.58 -0.81
CA SER A 214 10.00 20.12 -2.18
C SER A 214 9.19 20.85 -3.24
N LEU A 215 9.80 21.13 -4.39
CA LEU A 215 9.10 21.67 -5.56
C LEU A 215 8.40 20.58 -6.39
N GLY A 216 8.65 19.31 -6.08
CA GLY A 216 7.89 18.17 -6.59
C GLY A 216 7.90 18.00 -8.11
N LEU A 217 8.95 18.46 -8.79
CA LEU A 217 9.09 18.22 -10.21
C LEU A 217 9.36 16.73 -10.48
N ASP A 218 8.57 16.14 -11.36
CA ASP A 218 8.79 14.77 -11.84
C ASP A 218 8.33 14.60 -13.30
N PRO A 219 9.06 15.18 -14.26
CA PRO A 219 8.74 15.01 -15.68
C PRO A 219 8.73 13.54 -16.14
N LEU A 220 9.48 12.63 -15.50
CA LEU A 220 9.48 11.21 -15.86
C LEU A 220 8.23 10.47 -15.35
N ALA A 221 7.68 10.80 -14.18
CA ALA A 221 6.36 10.29 -13.80
C ALA A 221 5.24 10.88 -14.66
N VAL A 222 5.35 12.15 -15.06
CA VAL A 222 4.41 12.73 -16.05
C VAL A 222 4.49 11.94 -17.35
N HIS A 223 5.68 11.68 -17.88
CA HIS A 223 5.88 10.84 -19.06
C HIS A 223 5.26 9.44 -18.86
N ALA A 224 5.52 8.79 -17.74
CA ALA A 224 4.93 7.49 -17.44
C ALA A 224 3.39 7.53 -17.41
N ALA A 225 2.79 8.59 -16.86
CA ALA A 225 1.34 8.72 -16.74
C ALA A 225 0.64 9.15 -18.04
N THR A 226 1.28 9.97 -18.88
CA THR A 226 0.69 10.50 -20.12
C THR A 226 1.11 9.75 -21.38
N GLY A 227 2.25 9.06 -21.34
CA GLY A 227 2.91 8.50 -22.52
C GLY A 227 3.61 9.56 -23.38
N GLU A 228 3.69 10.81 -22.90
CA GLU A 228 4.31 11.92 -23.62
C GLU A 228 5.66 12.26 -23.00
N GLN A 229 6.72 12.18 -23.81
CA GLN A 229 8.06 12.53 -23.37
C GLN A 229 8.15 13.98 -22.87
N GLN A 230 8.84 14.18 -21.74
CA GLN A 230 9.02 15.47 -21.10
C GLN A 230 10.46 15.98 -21.24
N ASP A 231 10.65 17.30 -21.19
CA ASP A 231 11.97 17.94 -21.21
C ASP A 231 12.60 17.97 -19.79
N LEU A 232 13.89 17.62 -19.72
CA LEU A 232 14.68 17.62 -18.48
C LEU A 232 15.68 18.79 -18.40
N SER A 233 15.90 19.52 -19.49
CA SER A 233 17.00 20.49 -19.64
C SER A 233 16.91 21.71 -18.71
N GLY A 234 15.73 22.00 -18.15
CA GLY A 234 15.49 23.09 -17.20
C GLY A 234 15.66 22.72 -15.71
N LEU A 235 15.82 21.44 -15.37
CA LEU A 235 15.81 20.98 -13.97
C LEU A 235 16.95 21.58 -13.14
N ALA A 236 18.14 21.73 -13.73
CA ALA A 236 19.31 22.29 -13.05
C ALA A 236 19.12 23.75 -12.62
N ASP A 237 18.36 24.54 -13.38
CA ASP A 237 18.08 25.94 -13.03
C ASP A 237 17.14 26.03 -11.83
N VAL A 238 16.06 25.26 -11.85
CA VAL A 238 15.12 25.16 -10.73
C VAL A 238 15.83 24.62 -9.49
N ALA A 239 16.72 23.63 -9.65
CA ALA A 239 17.51 23.08 -8.56
C ALA A 239 18.44 24.12 -7.91
N ARG A 240 19.08 25.01 -8.70
CA ARG A 240 19.87 26.12 -8.16
C ARG A 240 19.03 27.12 -7.38
N ARG A 241 17.83 27.47 -7.89
CA ARG A 241 16.88 28.32 -7.19
C ARG A 241 16.40 27.68 -5.89
N ALA A 242 16.11 26.38 -5.91
CA ALA A 242 15.74 25.62 -4.71
C ALA A 242 16.87 25.60 -3.68
N ALA A 243 18.12 25.37 -4.11
CA ALA A 243 19.29 25.31 -3.24
C ALA A 243 19.62 26.65 -2.53
N ALA A 244 19.10 27.78 -3.03
CA ALA A 244 19.17 29.05 -2.32
C ALA A 244 18.35 29.06 -1.01
N HIS A 245 17.42 28.11 -0.85
CA HIS A 245 16.61 27.93 0.34
C HIS A 245 17.00 26.64 1.05
N ARG A 246 17.27 26.75 2.35
CA ARG A 246 17.80 25.65 3.14
C ARG A 246 16.88 24.43 3.13
N GLY A 247 17.40 23.29 2.66
CA GLY A 247 16.69 22.01 2.73
C GLY A 247 15.48 21.88 1.80
N LEU A 248 15.31 22.81 0.86
CA LEU A 248 14.33 22.72 -0.23
C LEU A 248 14.89 21.88 -1.38
N ARG A 249 14.13 20.87 -1.80
CA ARG A 249 14.47 19.98 -2.93
C ARG A 249 13.69 20.36 -4.17
N SER A 250 14.22 20.09 -5.36
CA SER A 250 13.56 20.43 -6.62
C SER A 250 12.79 19.25 -7.23
N VAL A 251 13.32 18.03 -7.13
CA VAL A 251 12.80 16.87 -7.85
C VAL A 251 12.30 15.81 -6.87
N VAL A 252 11.13 15.26 -7.16
CA VAL A 252 10.63 14.05 -6.51
C VAL A 252 10.65 12.92 -7.53
N VAL A 253 11.38 11.85 -7.24
CA VAL A 253 11.26 10.59 -7.98
C VAL A 253 10.00 9.88 -7.47
N ASP A 254 8.87 10.12 -8.14
CA ASP A 254 7.57 9.60 -7.75
C ASP A 254 7.33 8.20 -8.33
N ALA A 255 7.81 7.20 -7.61
CA ALA A 255 7.61 5.80 -7.99
C ALA A 255 6.14 5.36 -7.83
N THR A 256 5.28 6.16 -7.17
CA THR A 256 3.86 5.82 -7.00
C THR A 256 3.11 5.75 -8.32
N VAL A 257 3.60 6.40 -9.40
CA VAL A 257 3.04 6.25 -10.75
C VAL A 257 3.12 4.82 -11.26
N PHE A 258 4.19 4.09 -10.94
CA PHE A 258 4.36 2.69 -11.33
C PHE A 258 3.56 1.77 -10.41
N HIS A 259 3.57 2.06 -9.10
CA HIS A 259 2.74 1.36 -8.11
C HIS A 259 1.26 1.42 -8.47
N ASP A 260 0.75 2.62 -8.76
CA ASP A 260 -0.64 2.85 -9.17
C ASP A 260 -0.98 2.19 -10.51
N ALA A 261 0.01 1.87 -11.34
CA ALA A 261 -0.15 1.09 -12.57
C ALA A 261 -0.15 -0.43 -12.37
N GLY A 262 0.05 -0.89 -11.13
CA GLY A 262 0.01 -2.31 -10.77
C GLY A 262 1.39 -2.97 -10.65
N ALA A 263 2.47 -2.18 -10.62
CA ALA A 263 3.81 -2.68 -10.35
C ALA A 263 3.87 -3.45 -9.03
N SER A 264 4.72 -4.47 -8.95
CA SER A 264 5.19 -4.94 -7.65
C SER A 264 6.29 -4.02 -7.13
N VAL A 265 6.68 -4.18 -5.87
CA VAL A 265 7.79 -3.42 -5.27
C VAL A 265 9.11 -3.57 -6.04
N VAL A 266 9.30 -4.66 -6.80
CA VAL A 266 10.49 -4.87 -7.64
C VAL A 266 10.50 -3.90 -8.84
N GLU A 267 9.39 -3.84 -9.57
CA GLU A 267 9.24 -2.91 -10.69
C GLU A 267 9.30 -1.46 -10.22
N GLU A 268 8.65 -1.14 -9.10
CA GLU A 268 8.64 0.19 -8.50
C GLU A 268 10.06 0.68 -8.16
N ILE A 269 10.86 -0.13 -7.45
CA ILE A 269 12.22 0.24 -7.06
C ILE A 269 13.14 0.32 -8.29
N GLY A 270 13.06 -0.62 -9.24
CA GLY A 270 13.94 -0.55 -10.41
C GLY A 270 13.66 0.66 -11.30
N CYS A 271 12.38 1.02 -11.48
CA CYS A 271 12.01 2.26 -12.18
C CYS A 271 12.43 3.51 -11.39
N SER A 272 12.31 3.52 -10.06
CA SER A 272 12.74 4.66 -9.24
C SER A 272 14.26 4.91 -9.34
N LEU A 273 15.07 3.85 -9.37
CA LEU A 273 16.51 3.96 -9.54
C LEU A 273 16.87 4.52 -10.92
N SER A 274 16.25 4.04 -11.99
CA SER A 274 16.51 4.55 -13.35
C SER A 274 16.04 6.00 -13.52
N ALA A 275 14.88 6.36 -12.94
CA ALA A 275 14.45 7.76 -12.87
C ALA A 275 15.45 8.64 -12.11
N GLY A 276 15.90 8.20 -10.93
CA GLY A 276 16.90 8.90 -10.14
C GLY A 276 18.20 9.11 -10.90
N VAL A 277 18.71 8.08 -11.60
CA VAL A 277 19.92 8.18 -12.45
C VAL A 277 19.70 9.15 -13.62
N ALA A 278 18.54 9.11 -14.28
CA ALA A 278 18.22 10.06 -15.35
C ALA A 278 18.20 11.51 -14.84
N TYR A 279 17.68 11.75 -13.63
CA TYR A 279 17.74 13.06 -13.00
C TYR A 279 19.15 13.49 -12.59
N LEU A 280 19.96 12.58 -12.04
CA LEU A 280 21.36 12.88 -11.73
C LEU A 280 22.11 13.31 -12.99
N ARG A 281 21.91 12.61 -14.12
CA ARG A 281 22.48 12.98 -15.42
C ARG A 281 22.01 14.38 -15.83
N ALA A 282 20.70 14.63 -15.83
CA ALA A 282 20.16 15.94 -16.23
C ALA A 282 20.65 17.11 -15.35
N LEU A 283 20.74 16.91 -14.03
CA LEU A 283 21.21 17.93 -13.09
C LEU A 283 22.71 18.21 -13.25
N THR A 284 23.52 17.16 -13.41
CA THR A 284 24.98 17.29 -13.58
C THR A 284 25.37 17.82 -14.95
N ASP A 285 24.67 17.42 -16.02
CA ASP A 285 24.81 18.00 -17.37
C ASP A 285 24.44 19.50 -17.37
N GLY A 286 23.50 19.90 -16.51
CA GLY A 286 23.15 21.30 -16.25
C GLY A 286 24.11 22.06 -15.32
N GLY A 287 25.21 21.42 -14.88
CA GLY A 287 26.33 22.02 -14.18
C GLY A 287 26.34 21.92 -12.66
N LEU A 288 25.44 21.14 -12.03
CA LEU A 288 25.50 20.87 -10.59
C LEU A 288 26.60 19.85 -10.26
N GLY A 289 27.21 19.97 -9.09
CA GLY A 289 28.05 18.92 -8.53
C GLY A 289 27.24 17.66 -8.21
N ILE A 290 27.89 16.49 -8.17
CA ILE A 290 27.18 15.22 -7.92
C ILE A 290 26.48 15.21 -6.55
N ASP A 291 27.14 15.69 -5.50
CA ASP A 291 26.54 15.75 -4.15
C ASP A 291 25.36 16.72 -4.10
N GLU A 292 25.44 17.85 -4.82
CA GLU A 292 24.34 18.81 -4.95
C GLU A 292 23.15 18.16 -5.66
N ALA A 293 23.40 17.42 -6.74
CA ALA A 293 22.36 16.71 -7.48
C ALA A 293 21.67 15.65 -6.59
N PHE A 294 22.41 14.87 -5.81
CA PHE A 294 21.84 13.95 -4.80
C PHE A 294 21.00 14.70 -3.76
N GLY A 295 21.48 15.85 -3.28
CA GLY A 295 20.78 16.72 -2.33
C GLY A 295 19.45 17.28 -2.85
N GLN A 296 19.19 17.23 -4.16
CA GLN A 296 18.00 17.76 -4.81
C GLN A 296 16.88 16.73 -5.04
N LEU A 297 17.14 15.43 -4.76
CA LEU A 297 16.17 14.35 -5.00
C LEU A 297 15.45 13.93 -3.72
N GLU A 298 14.13 13.83 -3.76
CA GLU A 298 13.30 13.08 -2.80
C GLU A 298 12.70 11.86 -3.52
N PHE A 299 12.55 10.70 -2.87
CA PHE A 299 11.95 9.51 -3.49
C PHE A 299 10.61 9.22 -2.85
N ARG A 300 9.55 9.08 -3.67
CA ARG A 300 8.21 8.75 -3.18
C ARG A 300 7.84 7.33 -3.56
N TYR A 301 7.37 6.54 -2.59
CA TYR A 301 7.02 5.13 -2.74
C TYR A 301 5.62 4.81 -2.21
N GLY A 302 4.98 3.80 -2.79
CA GLY A 302 3.73 3.22 -2.33
C GLY A 302 3.94 2.34 -1.09
N ALA A 303 3.14 2.55 -0.04
CA ALA A 303 3.13 1.70 1.15
C ALA A 303 1.86 0.83 1.19
N GLY A 304 2.00 -0.48 1.09
CA GLY A 304 0.89 -1.43 1.06
C GLY A 304 0.57 -2.05 2.43
N ALA A 305 -0.50 -2.85 2.48
CA ALA A 305 -0.86 -3.65 3.65
C ALA A 305 -0.05 -4.97 3.76
N ASP A 306 0.83 -5.28 2.78
CA ASP A 306 1.87 -6.29 2.97
C ASP A 306 3.00 -5.67 3.79
N GLN A 307 2.90 -5.84 5.11
CA GLN A 307 3.71 -5.15 6.10
C GLN A 307 5.21 -5.38 5.88
N PHE A 308 5.64 -6.65 5.82
CA PHE A 308 7.05 -6.99 5.73
C PHE A 308 7.65 -6.69 4.36
N THR A 309 6.88 -6.88 3.28
CA THR A 309 7.33 -6.50 1.93
C THR A 309 7.55 -5.00 1.84
N THR A 310 6.66 -4.19 2.41
CA THR A 310 6.81 -2.72 2.46
C THR A 310 8.03 -2.30 3.28
N ILE A 311 8.23 -2.88 4.48
CA ILE A 311 9.42 -2.63 5.32
C ILE A 311 10.70 -2.96 4.54
N ALA A 312 10.76 -4.16 3.95
CA ALA A 312 11.94 -4.65 3.25
C ALA A 312 12.22 -3.86 1.96
N ALA A 313 11.19 -3.40 1.24
CA ALA A 313 11.30 -2.58 0.04
C ALA A 313 11.94 -1.22 0.32
N LEU A 314 11.52 -0.52 1.39
CA LEU A 314 12.10 0.76 1.76
C LEU A 314 13.59 0.63 2.16
N ARG A 315 13.94 -0.45 2.87
CA ARG A 315 15.33 -0.79 3.20
C ARG A 315 16.15 -1.10 1.95
N ALA A 316 15.59 -1.86 1.01
CA ALA A 316 16.25 -2.23 -0.25
C ALA A 316 16.51 -0.99 -1.12
N ALA A 317 15.53 -0.10 -1.25
CA ALA A 317 15.67 1.13 -2.03
C ALA A 317 16.84 2.01 -1.56
N ARG A 318 17.05 2.14 -0.23
CA ARG A 318 18.20 2.88 0.33
C ARG A 318 19.53 2.24 -0.04
N ARG A 319 19.65 0.92 0.09
CA ARG A 319 20.85 0.17 -0.27
C ARG A 319 21.22 0.34 -1.74
N LEU A 320 20.23 0.22 -2.62
CA LEU A 320 20.46 0.33 -4.06
C LEU A 320 20.84 1.76 -4.44
N TRP A 321 20.22 2.76 -3.82
CA TRP A 321 20.59 4.16 -4.03
C TRP A 321 21.99 4.51 -3.52
N ASP A 322 22.40 3.98 -2.37
CA ASP A 322 23.79 4.09 -1.89
C ASP A 322 24.78 3.55 -2.91
N ARG A 323 24.47 2.39 -3.51
CA ARG A 323 25.31 1.80 -4.55
C ARG A 323 25.37 2.65 -5.82
N VAL A 324 24.27 3.27 -6.24
CA VAL A 324 24.26 4.24 -7.34
C VAL A 324 25.19 5.41 -7.02
N GLY A 325 25.09 5.98 -5.81
CA GLY A 325 25.95 7.09 -5.40
C GLY A 325 27.43 6.73 -5.28
N GLU A 326 27.74 5.54 -4.79
CA GLU A 326 29.12 5.04 -4.70
C GLU A 326 29.75 4.95 -6.09
N VAL A 327 29.04 4.36 -7.05
CA VAL A 327 29.50 4.23 -8.44
C VAL A 327 29.56 5.59 -9.15
N SER A 328 28.69 6.53 -8.77
CA SER A 328 28.67 7.90 -9.31
C SER A 328 29.74 8.82 -8.71
N GLY A 329 30.45 8.37 -7.67
CA GLY A 329 31.49 9.14 -6.98
C GLY A 329 30.98 10.19 -5.99
N ALA A 330 29.73 10.08 -5.53
CA ALA A 330 29.16 10.95 -4.50
C ALA A 330 29.78 10.67 -3.13
N SER A 331 29.91 11.71 -2.30
CA SER A 331 30.38 11.57 -0.92
C SER A 331 29.42 10.71 -0.10
N PRO A 332 29.90 9.88 0.84
CA PRO A 332 29.04 9.00 1.64
C PRO A 332 27.82 9.70 2.26
N GLU A 333 28.00 10.92 2.76
CA GLU A 333 26.96 11.71 3.42
C GLU A 333 25.84 12.15 2.46
N ALA A 334 26.15 12.37 1.18
CA ALA A 334 25.18 12.76 0.16
C ALA A 334 24.32 11.59 -0.35
N ARG A 335 24.75 10.34 -0.13
CA ARG A 335 24.10 9.14 -0.68
C ARG A 335 22.88 8.66 0.10
N ALA A 336 22.61 9.26 1.25
CA ALA A 336 21.45 8.93 2.07
C ALA A 336 20.15 9.27 1.33
N GLN A 337 19.39 8.25 0.91
CA GLN A 337 18.13 8.44 0.20
C GLN A 337 17.07 9.02 1.14
N ARG A 338 16.44 10.13 0.75
CA ARG A 338 15.29 10.69 1.46
C ARG A 338 13.98 10.11 0.90
N GLN A 339 13.18 9.44 1.74
CA GLN A 339 12.00 8.68 1.34
C GLN A 339 10.69 9.29 1.85
N HIS A 340 9.73 9.50 0.95
CA HIS A 340 8.34 9.84 1.22
C HIS A 340 7.44 8.63 0.93
N ALA A 341 6.94 7.97 1.97
CA ALA A 341 6.01 6.86 1.81
C ALA A 341 4.55 7.36 1.77
N VAL A 342 3.78 6.93 0.79
CA VAL A 342 2.36 7.24 0.66
C VAL A 342 1.55 5.95 0.69
N THR A 343 0.57 5.84 1.57
CA THR A 343 -0.25 4.62 1.64
C THR A 343 -0.93 4.35 0.30
N SER A 344 -0.85 3.11 -0.18
CA SER A 344 -1.15 2.67 -1.54
C SER A 344 -2.58 2.99 -2.02
N SER A 345 -2.73 3.65 -3.17
CA SER A 345 -4.04 3.82 -3.84
C SER A 345 -4.61 2.49 -4.35
N VAL A 346 -3.75 1.55 -4.77
CA VAL A 346 -4.14 0.24 -5.32
C VAL A 346 -4.96 -0.61 -4.33
N MET A 347 -4.72 -0.47 -3.02
CA MET A 347 -5.42 -1.24 -1.98
C MET A 347 -6.70 -0.55 -1.48
N THR A 348 -6.93 0.70 -1.88
CA THR A 348 -8.07 1.50 -1.41
C THR A 348 -9.35 1.07 -2.12
N THR A 349 -10.37 0.74 -1.32
CA THR A 349 -11.68 0.29 -1.80
C THR A 349 -12.71 1.42 -1.70
N LYS A 350 -13.61 1.50 -2.69
CA LYS A 350 -14.83 2.31 -2.64
C LYS A 350 -15.88 1.65 -1.74
N ARG A 351 -15.96 0.32 -1.81
CA ARG A 351 -16.87 -0.52 -1.01
C ARG A 351 -16.24 -0.85 0.34
N ASP A 352 -17.06 -0.82 1.37
CA ASP A 352 -16.68 -0.89 2.79
C ASP A 352 -15.44 -0.03 3.12
N PRO A 353 -15.50 1.30 2.86
CA PRO A 353 -14.34 2.16 2.89
C PRO A 353 -13.70 2.23 4.30
N TRP A 354 -14.45 1.92 5.36
CA TRP A 354 -13.94 1.90 6.73
C TRP A 354 -12.78 0.91 6.92
N VAL A 355 -12.78 -0.19 6.17
CA VAL A 355 -11.68 -1.16 6.16
C VAL A 355 -10.38 -0.52 5.65
N ASN A 356 -10.45 0.56 4.87
CA ASN A 356 -9.25 1.30 4.47
C ASN A 356 -8.53 1.91 5.68
N MET A 357 -9.21 2.23 6.80
CA MET A 357 -8.53 2.66 8.04
C MET A 357 -7.60 1.57 8.59
N LEU A 358 -8.01 0.30 8.50
CA LEU A 358 -7.19 -0.84 8.90
C LEU A 358 -6.01 -1.02 7.94
N ARG A 359 -6.27 -0.93 6.63
CA ARG A 359 -5.23 -1.02 5.59
C ARG A 359 -4.17 0.05 5.76
N THR A 360 -4.59 1.30 5.95
CA THR A 360 -3.66 2.42 6.12
C THR A 360 -2.94 2.40 7.47
N THR A 361 -3.52 1.82 8.52
CA THR A 361 -2.81 1.59 9.78
C THR A 361 -1.62 0.64 9.57
N VAL A 362 -1.85 -0.50 8.91
CA VAL A 362 -0.77 -1.47 8.60
C VAL A 362 0.27 -0.86 7.67
N ALA A 363 -0.16 -0.15 6.62
CA ALA A 363 0.76 0.51 5.70
C ALA A 363 1.57 1.63 6.36
N CYS A 364 0.97 2.42 7.26
CA CYS A 364 1.67 3.45 8.02
C CYS A 364 2.69 2.85 8.99
N PHE A 365 2.32 1.76 9.67
CA PHE A 365 3.25 1.00 10.52
C PHE A 365 4.44 0.52 9.70
N ALA A 366 4.19 -0.07 8.54
CA ALA A 366 5.22 -0.61 7.68
C ALA A 366 6.15 0.49 7.11
N ALA A 367 5.58 1.63 6.71
CA ALA A 367 6.35 2.79 6.25
C ALA A 367 7.25 3.36 7.37
N GLY A 368 6.71 3.52 8.57
CA GLY A 368 7.44 4.00 9.74
C GLY A 368 8.58 3.06 10.16
N VAL A 369 8.29 1.77 10.34
CA VAL A 369 9.29 0.74 10.67
C VAL A 369 10.32 0.56 9.56
N GLY A 370 9.88 0.67 8.31
CA GLY A 370 10.75 0.66 7.15
C GLY A 370 11.68 1.88 7.07
N GLY A 371 11.52 2.87 7.94
CA GLY A 371 12.41 4.02 8.07
C GLY A 371 12.15 5.13 7.05
N ALA A 372 10.91 5.31 6.60
CA ALA A 372 10.54 6.45 5.75
C ALA A 372 10.76 7.77 6.50
N ASP A 373 11.33 8.77 5.82
CA ASP A 373 11.55 10.11 6.37
C ASP A 373 10.24 10.89 6.54
N VAL A 374 9.31 10.64 5.62
CA VAL A 374 8.00 11.29 5.52
C VAL A 374 6.95 10.22 5.26
N VAL A 375 5.80 10.32 5.94
CA VAL A 375 4.66 9.45 5.68
C VAL A 375 3.41 10.29 5.41
N THR A 376 2.70 9.94 4.34
CA THR A 376 1.34 10.43 4.05
C THR A 376 0.37 9.27 4.08
N VAL A 377 -0.54 9.31 5.06
CA VAL A 377 -1.70 8.42 5.10
C VAL A 377 -2.83 9.02 4.27
N GLN A 378 -3.29 8.28 3.27
CA GLN A 378 -4.48 8.67 2.51
C GLN A 378 -5.72 8.54 3.40
N PRO A 379 -6.68 9.49 3.32
CA PRO A 379 -7.98 9.35 3.95
C PRO A 379 -8.68 8.06 3.53
N PHE A 380 -9.42 7.43 4.45
CA PHE A 380 -10.04 6.12 4.24
C PHE A 380 -11.06 6.10 3.08
N ASP A 381 -11.56 7.27 2.72
CA ASP A 381 -12.56 7.54 1.69
C ASP A 381 -11.95 8.17 0.43
N ALA A 382 -10.62 8.16 0.28
CA ALA A 382 -9.93 8.80 -0.85
C ALA A 382 -10.37 8.29 -2.23
N ALA A 383 -10.95 7.08 -2.33
CA ALA A 383 -11.50 6.54 -3.57
C ALA A 383 -12.93 7.04 -3.91
N LEU A 384 -13.57 7.78 -2.99
CA LEU A 384 -14.91 8.34 -3.14
C LEU A 384 -14.90 9.83 -3.52
N GLY A 385 -13.87 10.58 -3.13
CA GLY A 385 -13.74 12.00 -3.46
C GLY A 385 -12.86 12.76 -2.47
N LEU A 386 -12.99 14.09 -2.47
CA LEU A 386 -12.30 15.01 -1.57
C LEU A 386 -12.57 14.65 -0.09
N PRO A 387 -11.53 14.61 0.75
CA PRO A 387 -11.67 14.25 2.15
C PRO A 387 -12.27 15.40 2.97
N ASP A 388 -13.17 15.06 3.88
CA ASP A 388 -13.72 15.99 4.88
C ASP A 388 -12.79 16.13 6.11
N PRO A 389 -13.08 17.03 7.07
CA PRO A 389 -12.27 17.19 8.28
C PRO A 389 -12.16 15.93 9.15
N PHE A 390 -13.19 15.08 9.18
CA PHE A 390 -13.13 13.81 9.91
C PHE A 390 -12.10 12.87 9.28
N SER A 391 -12.10 12.78 7.96
CA SER A 391 -11.32 11.81 7.20
C SER A 391 -9.83 12.17 7.23
N ARG A 392 -9.49 13.46 7.13
CA ARG A 392 -8.13 13.96 7.37
C ARG A 392 -7.68 13.75 8.81
N ARG A 393 -8.54 13.99 9.79
CA ARG A 393 -8.24 13.74 11.21
C ARG A 393 -7.91 12.27 11.48
N ILE A 394 -8.67 11.33 10.93
CA ILE A 394 -8.36 9.90 11.10
C ILE A 394 -7.03 9.54 10.44
N ALA A 395 -6.75 10.06 9.25
CA ALA A 395 -5.48 9.83 8.56
C ALA A 395 -4.27 10.33 9.38
N ARG A 396 -4.29 11.57 9.88
CA ARG A 396 -3.18 12.10 10.71
C ARG A 396 -3.09 11.40 12.07
N ASN A 397 -4.22 11.12 12.72
CA ASN A 397 -4.23 10.49 14.06
C ASN A 397 -3.75 9.04 14.02
N THR A 398 -3.92 8.33 12.90
CA THR A 398 -3.33 6.99 12.73
C THR A 398 -1.82 7.03 12.90
N GLN A 399 -1.16 8.04 12.33
CA GLN A 399 0.29 8.22 12.44
C GLN A 399 0.69 8.62 13.88
N ARG A 400 -0.03 9.59 14.46
CA ARG A 400 0.22 10.04 15.84
C ARG A 400 0.06 8.92 16.85
N LEU A 401 -0.99 8.12 16.73
CA LEU A 401 -1.20 6.94 17.57
C LEU A 401 0.01 6.01 17.49
N LEU A 402 0.50 5.69 16.29
CA LEU A 402 1.66 4.81 16.13
C LEU A 402 2.95 5.39 16.72
N VAL A 403 3.17 6.70 16.59
CA VAL A 403 4.38 7.38 17.10
C VAL A 403 4.32 7.61 18.61
N GLU A 404 3.25 8.24 19.09
CA GLU A 404 3.12 8.77 20.45
C GLU A 404 2.66 7.69 21.44
N GLU A 405 1.67 6.87 21.08
CA GLU A 405 1.08 5.85 21.96
C GLU A 405 1.64 4.44 21.69
N GLY A 406 1.81 4.09 20.42
CA GLY A 406 2.40 2.83 19.96
C GLY A 406 3.93 2.80 20.07
N HIS A 407 4.54 3.96 20.35
CA HIS A 407 5.98 4.12 20.58
C HIS A 407 6.87 3.58 19.45
N LEU A 408 6.34 3.51 18.24
CA LEU A 408 7.00 2.87 17.10
C LEU A 408 8.29 3.59 16.68
N ALA A 409 8.35 4.89 16.98
CA ALA A 409 9.47 5.78 16.70
C ALA A 409 10.58 5.78 17.78
N ARG A 410 10.45 4.97 18.84
CA ARG A 410 11.44 4.93 19.94
C ARG A 410 12.71 4.17 19.58
N VAL A 411 12.64 3.23 18.64
CA VAL A 411 13.77 2.41 18.17
C VAL A 411 13.94 2.61 16.68
N LEU A 412 15.16 2.89 16.25
CA LEU A 412 15.50 2.98 14.83
C LEU A 412 15.65 1.57 14.23
N ASP A 413 15.07 1.34 13.05
CA ASP A 413 15.03 0.05 12.35
C ASP A 413 14.79 -1.15 13.28
N PRO A 414 13.62 -1.21 13.96
CA PRO A 414 13.34 -2.30 14.90
C PRO A 414 13.23 -3.67 14.20
N ALA A 415 13.14 -3.70 12.88
CA ALA A 415 13.18 -4.91 12.08
C ALA A 415 14.61 -5.42 11.80
N GLY A 416 15.64 -4.59 12.04
CA GLY A 416 17.03 -4.94 11.77
C GLY A 416 17.50 -6.10 12.64
N GLY A 417 18.02 -7.15 12.01
CA GLY A 417 18.41 -8.41 12.66
C GLY A 417 17.34 -9.50 12.60
N SER A 418 16.13 -9.20 12.14
CA SER A 418 15.14 -10.24 11.80
C SER A 418 15.61 -11.01 10.57
N TRP A 419 15.90 -12.30 10.71
CA TRP A 419 16.38 -13.15 9.60
C TRP A 419 15.49 -13.08 8.36
N TYR A 420 14.17 -13.02 8.57
CA TYR A 420 13.21 -12.86 7.49
C TYR A 420 13.34 -11.50 6.79
N VAL A 421 13.35 -10.39 7.55
CA VAL A 421 13.39 -9.05 6.94
C VAL A 421 14.72 -8.80 6.25
N GLU A 422 15.84 -9.29 6.80
CA GLU A 422 17.14 -9.20 6.14
C GLU A 422 17.16 -9.95 4.81
N SER A 423 16.72 -11.21 4.81
CA SER A 423 16.64 -12.04 3.60
C SER A 423 15.70 -11.47 2.55
N LEU A 424 14.55 -10.94 2.97
CA LEU A 424 13.59 -10.32 2.07
C LEU A 424 14.14 -9.00 1.50
N THR A 425 14.80 -8.17 2.31
CA THR A 425 15.46 -6.94 1.83
C THR A 425 16.52 -7.27 0.78
N ASP A 426 17.35 -8.29 0.99
CA ASP A 426 18.35 -8.70 0.01
C ASP A 426 17.73 -9.23 -1.29
N SER A 427 16.72 -10.11 -1.18
CA SER A 427 16.01 -10.67 -2.34
C SER A 427 15.33 -9.60 -3.19
N LEU A 428 14.65 -8.64 -2.54
CA LEU A 428 14.04 -7.49 -3.22
C LEU A 428 15.10 -6.60 -3.87
N ALA A 429 16.22 -6.35 -3.18
CA ALA A 429 17.31 -5.54 -3.70
C ALA A 429 17.91 -6.16 -4.98
N GLN A 430 18.17 -7.46 -4.97
CA GLN A 430 18.70 -8.18 -6.12
C GLN A 430 17.73 -8.14 -7.31
N ALA A 431 16.45 -8.50 -7.09
CA ALA A 431 15.45 -8.50 -8.15
C ALA A 431 15.22 -7.10 -8.75
N ALA A 432 15.17 -6.06 -7.91
CA ALA A 432 15.01 -4.69 -8.36
C ALA A 432 16.26 -4.16 -9.09
N TRP A 433 17.45 -4.58 -8.66
CA TRP A 433 18.70 -4.24 -9.37
C TRP A 433 18.76 -4.88 -10.75
N ASP A 434 18.35 -6.15 -10.88
CA ASP A 434 18.29 -6.83 -12.17
C ASP A 434 17.34 -6.10 -13.13
N TRP A 435 16.15 -5.72 -12.67
CA TRP A 435 15.20 -4.91 -13.44
C TRP A 435 15.76 -3.52 -13.79
N PHE A 436 16.37 -2.82 -12.83
CA PHE A 436 17.05 -1.54 -13.07
C PHE A 436 18.11 -1.65 -14.18
N THR A 437 18.95 -2.71 -14.15
CA THR A 437 19.98 -2.90 -15.18
C THR A 437 19.39 -3.26 -16.54
N GLU A 438 18.23 -3.92 -16.59
CA GLU A 438 17.51 -4.15 -17.84
C GLU A 438 17.04 -2.83 -18.46
N ILE A 439 16.47 -1.92 -17.66
CA ILE A 439 16.09 -0.57 -18.10
C ILE A 439 17.32 0.20 -18.62
N GLU A 440 18.43 0.21 -17.87
CA GLU A 440 19.64 0.94 -18.29
C GLU A 440 20.24 0.36 -19.58
N ARG A 441 20.20 -0.97 -19.79
CA ARG A 441 20.62 -1.60 -21.05
C ARG A 441 19.73 -1.20 -22.23
N ALA A 442 18.46 -0.91 -22.00
CA ALA A 442 17.54 -0.40 -23.00
C ALA A 442 17.72 1.08 -23.34
N GLY A 443 18.69 1.77 -22.70
CA GLY A 443 18.96 3.20 -22.90
C GLY A 443 18.43 4.10 -21.78
N GLY A 444 18.05 3.52 -20.64
CA GLY A 444 17.50 4.25 -19.49
C GLY A 444 15.98 4.40 -19.55
N LEU A 445 15.41 4.98 -18.48
CA LEU A 445 13.96 5.00 -18.28
C LEU A 445 13.16 5.63 -19.43
N VAL A 446 13.65 6.72 -20.02
CA VAL A 446 12.96 7.40 -21.14
C VAL A 446 12.75 6.43 -22.30
N ALA A 447 13.83 5.78 -22.76
CA ALA A 447 13.76 4.81 -23.86
C ALA A 447 12.92 3.56 -23.49
N ALA A 448 12.96 3.15 -22.21
CA ALA A 448 12.16 2.03 -21.73
C ALA A 448 10.66 2.33 -21.65
N LEU A 449 10.28 3.59 -21.40
CA LEU A 449 8.89 4.06 -21.49
C LEU A 449 8.43 4.12 -22.95
N ASP A 450 9.22 4.74 -23.82
CA ASP A 450 8.90 4.92 -25.25
C ASP A 450 8.74 3.58 -25.98
N SER A 451 9.63 2.63 -25.71
CA SER A 451 9.59 1.30 -26.31
C SER A 451 8.46 0.42 -25.77
N GLY A 452 7.85 0.78 -24.63
CA GLY A 452 6.84 -0.04 -23.97
C GLY A 452 7.36 -1.09 -22.99
N LEU A 453 8.69 -1.22 -22.84
CA LEU A 453 9.31 -2.20 -21.94
C LEU A 453 8.74 -2.12 -20.51
N VAL A 454 8.63 -0.91 -19.96
CA VAL A 454 8.09 -0.70 -18.60
C VAL A 454 6.61 -1.09 -18.51
N ARG A 455 5.81 -0.70 -19.51
CA ARG A 455 4.38 -1.00 -19.55
C ARG A 455 4.13 -2.50 -19.60
N ASP A 456 4.84 -3.21 -20.46
CA ASP A 456 4.65 -4.64 -20.66
C ASP A 456 5.09 -5.44 -19.42
N ARG A 457 6.19 -4.99 -18.76
CA ARG A 457 6.65 -5.55 -17.49
C ARG A 457 5.61 -5.38 -16.37
N ILE A 458 5.09 -4.18 -16.21
CA ILE A 458 4.07 -3.87 -15.18
C ILE A 458 2.75 -4.60 -15.47
N ALA A 459 2.31 -4.66 -16.74
CA ALA A 459 1.12 -5.40 -17.14
C ALA A 459 1.24 -6.89 -16.78
N THR A 460 2.41 -7.50 -16.99
CA THR A 460 2.68 -8.89 -16.59
C THR A 460 2.56 -9.09 -15.08
N ALA A 461 3.13 -8.19 -14.28
CA ALA A 461 3.03 -8.22 -12.83
C ALA A 461 1.58 -8.07 -12.35
N TRP A 462 0.85 -7.13 -12.96
CA TRP A 462 -0.56 -6.90 -12.67
C TRP A 462 -1.43 -8.10 -13.05
N ASP A 463 -1.24 -8.71 -14.22
CA ASP A 463 -1.99 -9.89 -14.66
C ASP A 463 -1.83 -11.07 -13.71
N ALA A 464 -0.62 -11.28 -13.19
CA ALA A 464 -0.37 -12.30 -12.17
C ALA A 464 -1.15 -12.03 -10.88
N ARG A 465 -1.21 -10.76 -10.45
CA ARG A 465 -2.00 -10.34 -9.28
C ARG A 465 -3.51 -10.41 -9.55
N ALA A 466 -3.97 -9.96 -10.71
CA ALA A 466 -5.38 -10.00 -11.12
C ALA A 466 -5.93 -11.42 -11.09
N LYS A 467 -5.16 -12.42 -11.53
CA LYS A 467 -5.52 -13.85 -11.39
C LYS A 467 -5.67 -14.28 -9.92
N ARG A 468 -4.80 -13.83 -9.02
CA ARG A 468 -4.91 -14.12 -7.58
C ARG A 468 -6.09 -13.41 -6.93
N LEU A 469 -6.40 -12.18 -7.35
CA LEU A 469 -7.59 -11.44 -6.90
C LEU A 469 -8.87 -12.15 -7.38
N ALA A 470 -8.92 -12.57 -8.65
CA ALA A 470 -10.04 -13.28 -9.26
C ALA A 470 -10.31 -14.64 -8.58
N THR A 471 -9.25 -15.38 -8.24
CA THR A 471 -9.35 -16.66 -7.51
C THR A 471 -9.47 -16.51 -6.00
N ARG A 472 -9.51 -15.26 -5.49
CA ARG A 472 -9.56 -14.90 -4.06
C ARG A 472 -8.38 -15.45 -3.25
N THR A 473 -7.28 -15.80 -3.93
CA THR A 473 -5.99 -16.09 -3.27
C THR A 473 -5.46 -14.84 -2.59
N ASP A 474 -5.58 -13.70 -3.27
CA ASP A 474 -5.39 -12.37 -2.68
C ASP A 474 -6.79 -11.83 -2.31
N ALA A 475 -7.26 -12.15 -1.11
CA ALA A 475 -8.57 -11.73 -0.62
C ALA A 475 -8.66 -10.21 -0.35
N ILE A 476 -9.82 -9.63 -0.63
CA ILE A 476 -10.15 -8.23 -0.34
C ILE A 476 -11.30 -8.20 0.67
N THR A 477 -10.97 -8.02 1.94
CA THR A 477 -11.94 -7.90 3.05
C THR A 477 -12.96 -6.79 2.79
N GLY A 478 -14.25 -7.11 2.95
CA GLY A 478 -15.37 -6.20 2.71
C GLY A 478 -15.79 -6.09 1.23
N VAL A 479 -15.02 -6.69 0.31
CA VAL A 479 -15.29 -6.66 -1.14
C VAL A 479 -15.43 -8.05 -1.73
N SER A 480 -14.32 -8.80 -1.86
CA SER A 480 -14.35 -10.18 -2.38
C SER A 480 -14.64 -11.21 -1.30
N GLU A 481 -14.38 -10.86 -0.04
CA GLU A 481 -14.65 -11.66 1.15
C GLU A 481 -15.58 -10.90 2.09
N PHE A 482 -16.64 -11.56 2.54
CA PHE A 482 -17.61 -11.03 3.50
C PHE A 482 -18.15 -9.62 3.17
N PRO A 483 -18.69 -9.40 1.95
CA PRO A 483 -19.19 -8.09 1.51
C PRO A 483 -20.48 -7.67 2.23
N ASN A 484 -20.70 -6.36 2.38
CA ASN A 484 -21.95 -5.79 2.89
C ASN A 484 -22.79 -5.15 1.78
N LEU A 485 -23.87 -5.82 1.35
CA LEU A 485 -24.78 -5.29 0.32
C LEU A 485 -25.64 -4.10 0.75
N THR A 486 -25.75 -3.86 2.06
CA THR A 486 -26.61 -2.81 2.65
C THR A 486 -25.82 -1.61 3.16
N GLU A 487 -24.54 -1.53 2.81
CA GLU A 487 -23.66 -0.44 3.19
C GLU A 487 -24.20 0.92 2.70
N LYS A 488 -23.96 1.96 3.50
CA LYS A 488 -24.17 3.35 3.11
C LYS A 488 -22.80 4.01 2.96
N LEU A 489 -22.47 4.40 1.73
CA LEU A 489 -21.20 5.06 1.45
C LEU A 489 -21.23 6.51 1.94
N PRO A 490 -20.13 7.04 2.50
CA PRO A 490 -19.97 8.47 2.76
C PRO A 490 -20.15 9.28 1.46
N ALA A 491 -20.94 10.34 1.52
CA ALA A 491 -21.04 11.30 0.42
C ALA A 491 -19.78 12.17 0.40
N ARG A 492 -19.15 12.29 -0.76
CA ARG A 492 -17.95 13.11 -0.98
C ARG A 492 -18.11 13.99 -2.20
N GLU A 493 -17.52 15.18 -2.11
CA GLU A 493 -17.34 16.02 -3.27
C GLU A 493 -16.36 15.33 -4.22
N PRO A 494 -16.67 15.17 -5.51
CA PRO A 494 -15.75 14.60 -6.47
C PRO A 494 -14.47 15.44 -6.58
N TYR A 495 -13.36 14.79 -6.91
CA TYR A 495 -12.17 15.54 -7.31
C TYR A 495 -12.45 16.31 -8.60
N ALA A 496 -12.18 17.62 -8.60
CA ALA A 496 -12.35 18.45 -9.78
C ALA A 496 -11.13 18.39 -10.72
N TRP A 497 -9.96 17.97 -10.22
CA TRP A 497 -8.79 17.70 -11.05
C TRP A 497 -8.85 16.28 -11.61
N SER A 498 -8.38 16.13 -12.85
CA SER A 498 -8.13 14.82 -13.44
C SER A 498 -6.67 14.44 -13.23
N ALA A 499 -6.42 13.16 -12.97
CA ALA A 499 -5.05 12.67 -12.98
C ALA A 499 -4.55 12.61 -14.44
N PRO A 500 -3.24 12.88 -14.69
CA PRO A 500 -2.65 12.63 -16.00
C PRO A 500 -2.94 11.20 -16.47
N SER A 501 -3.23 11.06 -17.75
CA SER A 501 -3.61 9.78 -18.36
C SER A 501 -3.16 9.73 -19.82
N GLY A 502 -3.14 8.53 -20.41
CA GLY A 502 -2.66 8.27 -21.78
C GLY A 502 -1.50 7.29 -21.83
N GLY A 503 -0.71 7.23 -20.75
CA GLY A 503 0.40 6.31 -20.58
C GLY A 503 0.00 5.07 -19.78
N LEU A 504 0.71 4.82 -18.68
CA LEU A 504 0.44 3.71 -17.77
C LEU A 504 -0.99 3.79 -17.19
N PRO A 505 -1.66 2.64 -17.04
CA PRO A 505 -3.00 2.60 -16.46
C PRO A 505 -2.95 2.98 -14.97
N LYS A 506 -4.12 3.28 -14.38
CA LYS A 506 -4.29 3.30 -12.93
C LYS A 506 -5.22 2.17 -12.51
N VAL A 507 -4.79 1.37 -11.54
CA VAL A 507 -5.51 0.17 -11.11
C VAL A 507 -5.79 0.19 -9.60
N ARG A 508 -6.91 -0.41 -9.22
CA ARG A 508 -7.21 -0.77 -7.82
C ARG A 508 -7.55 -2.24 -7.74
N ALA A 509 -7.07 -2.92 -6.70
CA ALA A 509 -7.29 -4.34 -6.48
C ALA A 509 -8.78 -4.71 -6.49
N ALA A 510 -9.64 -3.82 -5.97
CA ALA A 510 -11.07 -4.05 -5.89
C ALA A 510 -11.86 -3.67 -7.15
N GLN A 511 -11.25 -3.02 -8.15
CA GLN A 511 -11.98 -2.31 -9.21
C GLN A 511 -12.96 -3.20 -10.00
N GLU A 512 -12.60 -4.46 -10.25
CA GLU A 512 -13.44 -5.36 -11.04
C GLU A 512 -14.66 -5.85 -10.24
N PHE A 513 -14.49 -6.12 -8.94
CA PHE A 513 -15.62 -6.42 -8.06
C PHE A 513 -16.52 -5.20 -7.90
N GLU A 514 -15.93 -4.03 -7.72
CA GLU A 514 -16.68 -2.77 -7.57
C GLU A 514 -17.49 -2.42 -8.81
N ALA A 515 -16.94 -2.64 -10.02
CA ALA A 515 -17.68 -2.41 -11.25
C ALA A 515 -18.93 -3.31 -11.36
N LEU A 516 -18.84 -4.57 -10.89
CA LEU A 516 -20.00 -5.46 -10.79
C LEU A 516 -21.01 -4.97 -9.74
N ARG A 517 -20.53 -4.49 -8.57
CA ARG A 517 -21.38 -3.86 -7.55
C ARG A 517 -22.10 -2.62 -8.08
N ASP A 518 -21.40 -1.76 -8.81
CA ASP A 518 -21.93 -0.55 -9.43
C ASP A 518 -23.01 -0.90 -10.47
N ALA A 519 -22.79 -1.95 -11.28
CA ALA A 519 -23.78 -2.45 -12.23
C ALA A 519 -25.04 -2.98 -11.53
N ALA A 520 -24.90 -3.71 -10.42
CA ALA A 520 -26.02 -4.20 -9.63
C ALA A 520 -26.82 -3.05 -8.97
N ASP A 521 -26.12 -2.03 -8.46
CA ASP A 521 -26.75 -0.84 -7.86
C ASP A 521 -27.53 -0.04 -8.92
N ALA A 522 -26.95 0.17 -10.11
CA ALA A 522 -27.63 0.84 -11.22
C ALA A 522 -28.88 0.07 -11.66
N ALA A 523 -28.80 -1.26 -11.72
CA ALA A 523 -29.96 -2.10 -12.04
C ALA A 523 -31.07 -1.97 -10.97
N MET A 524 -30.69 -1.98 -9.68
CA MET A 524 -31.61 -1.79 -8.55
C MET A 524 -32.35 -0.45 -8.63
N SER A 525 -31.63 0.65 -8.91
CA SER A 525 -32.23 1.97 -9.09
C SER A 525 -33.20 2.02 -10.28
N SER A 526 -32.90 1.31 -11.38
CA SER A 526 -33.73 1.30 -12.59
C SER A 526 -34.99 0.42 -12.50
N LYS A 527 -34.97 -0.64 -11.66
CA LYS A 527 -36.04 -1.66 -11.56
C LYS A 527 -36.92 -1.50 -10.30
N GLY A 528 -37.07 -0.29 -9.78
CA GLY A 528 -37.99 -0.03 -8.67
C GLY A 528 -37.46 -0.40 -7.28
N GLY A 529 -36.14 -0.54 -7.11
CA GLY A 529 -35.49 -0.77 -5.82
C GLY A 529 -35.15 -2.23 -5.51
N GLU A 530 -35.44 -3.17 -6.41
CA GLU A 530 -35.10 -4.58 -6.23
C GLU A 530 -33.70 -4.91 -6.77
N ARG A 531 -32.84 -5.45 -5.91
CA ARG A 531 -31.47 -5.85 -6.27
C ARG A 531 -31.51 -7.15 -7.08
N PRO A 532 -30.75 -7.27 -8.18
CA PRO A 532 -30.60 -8.54 -8.90
C PRO A 532 -30.18 -9.66 -7.94
N ALA A 533 -30.73 -10.86 -8.11
CA ALA A 533 -30.57 -11.94 -7.14
C ALA A 533 -30.14 -13.27 -7.77
N VAL A 534 -29.49 -14.12 -6.99
CA VAL A 534 -29.25 -15.54 -7.29
C VAL A 534 -29.89 -16.37 -6.19
N TYR A 535 -30.83 -17.24 -6.54
CA TYR A 535 -31.55 -18.06 -5.57
C TYR A 535 -30.68 -19.24 -5.11
N LEU A 536 -30.44 -19.36 -3.81
CA LEU A 536 -29.70 -20.48 -3.23
C LEU A 536 -30.68 -21.62 -2.90
N ALA A 537 -30.72 -22.63 -3.77
CA ALA A 537 -31.54 -23.83 -3.61
C ALA A 537 -30.80 -24.83 -2.71
N THR A 538 -31.28 -25.02 -1.48
CA THR A 538 -30.59 -25.85 -0.48
C THR A 538 -31.10 -27.28 -0.48
N ILE A 539 -30.21 -28.25 -0.26
CA ILE A 539 -30.55 -29.67 -0.13
C ILE A 539 -30.41 -30.11 1.33
N GLY A 540 -31.49 -30.69 1.87
CA GLY A 540 -31.49 -31.30 3.20
C GLY A 540 -31.55 -30.27 4.35
N PRO A 541 -31.24 -30.68 5.59
CA PRO A 541 -31.32 -29.79 6.75
C PRO A 541 -30.20 -28.76 6.80
N VAL A 542 -30.46 -27.63 7.49
CA VAL A 542 -29.54 -26.49 7.69
C VAL A 542 -28.11 -26.92 8.05
N ALA A 543 -27.95 -27.88 8.96
CA ALA A 543 -26.63 -28.36 9.38
C ALA A 543 -25.76 -28.92 8.23
N LYS A 544 -26.37 -29.40 7.14
CA LYS A 544 -25.65 -29.93 5.97
C LYS A 544 -25.29 -28.86 4.95
N HIS A 545 -26.20 -27.94 4.65
CA HIS A 545 -26.04 -27.02 3.52
C HIS A 545 -25.51 -25.64 3.90
N THR A 546 -25.55 -25.23 5.18
CA THR A 546 -25.16 -23.86 5.60
C THR A 546 -23.76 -23.47 5.13
N ALA A 547 -22.77 -24.35 5.25
CA ALA A 547 -21.40 -24.01 4.82
C ALA A 547 -21.32 -23.66 3.32
N ARG A 548 -21.96 -24.44 2.45
CA ARG A 548 -22.00 -24.18 1.01
C ARG A 548 -22.90 -22.99 0.65
N ALA A 549 -24.05 -22.86 1.31
CA ALA A 549 -24.95 -21.74 1.09
C ALA A 549 -24.31 -20.40 1.50
N THR A 550 -23.59 -20.35 2.64
CA THR A 550 -22.84 -19.18 3.06
C THR A 550 -21.68 -18.88 2.11
N PHE A 551 -20.93 -19.90 1.67
CA PHE A 551 -19.86 -19.73 0.68
C PHE A 551 -20.39 -19.14 -0.64
N ALA A 552 -21.44 -19.75 -1.20
CA ALA A 552 -22.08 -19.29 -2.43
C ALA A 552 -22.66 -17.89 -2.27
N GLY A 553 -23.34 -17.65 -1.14
CA GLY A 553 -23.88 -16.36 -0.74
C GLY A 553 -22.81 -15.27 -0.79
N ASN A 554 -21.73 -15.45 -0.04
CA ASN A 554 -20.62 -14.50 0.01
C ASN A 554 -20.00 -14.23 -1.38
N LEU A 555 -19.86 -15.27 -2.22
CA LEU A 555 -19.33 -15.12 -3.57
C LEU A 555 -20.24 -14.24 -4.43
N PHE A 556 -21.54 -14.55 -4.53
CA PHE A 556 -22.48 -13.78 -5.35
C PHE A 556 -22.68 -12.34 -4.83
N GLN A 557 -22.68 -12.17 -3.50
CA GLN A 557 -22.76 -10.85 -2.87
C GLN A 557 -21.53 -9.98 -3.18
N ALA A 558 -20.36 -10.57 -3.45
CA ALA A 558 -19.17 -9.82 -3.85
C ALA A 558 -19.38 -9.10 -5.19
N GLY A 559 -20.23 -9.67 -6.07
CA GLY A 559 -20.69 -9.02 -7.30
C GLY A 559 -21.95 -8.17 -7.13
N GLY A 560 -22.49 -8.01 -5.93
CA GLY A 560 -23.64 -7.13 -5.68
C GLY A 560 -24.99 -7.79 -5.86
N LEU A 561 -25.02 -9.11 -5.97
CA LEU A 561 -26.23 -9.90 -6.18
C LEU A 561 -26.81 -10.32 -4.83
N ALA A 562 -28.11 -10.11 -4.63
CA ALA A 562 -28.82 -10.63 -3.46
C ALA A 562 -28.90 -12.17 -3.52
N THR A 563 -28.98 -12.82 -2.36
CA THR A 563 -28.93 -14.30 -2.31
C THR A 563 -30.06 -14.87 -1.43
N PRO A 564 -31.34 -14.72 -1.85
CA PRO A 564 -32.45 -15.39 -1.18
C PRO A 564 -32.22 -16.90 -1.22
N SER A 565 -32.61 -17.62 -0.17
CA SER A 565 -32.41 -19.07 -0.06
C SER A 565 -33.69 -19.78 0.33
N GLY A 566 -33.80 -21.06 -0.05
CA GLY A 566 -34.90 -21.92 0.37
C GLY A 566 -34.70 -23.37 -0.04
N ASP A 567 -35.60 -24.22 0.45
CA ASP A 567 -35.56 -25.66 0.21
C ASP A 567 -36.00 -26.01 -1.22
N GLY A 568 -35.14 -26.71 -1.94
CA GLY A 568 -35.39 -27.14 -3.32
C GLY A 568 -35.66 -25.98 -4.29
N ALA A 569 -36.53 -26.22 -5.28
CA ALA A 569 -36.87 -25.26 -6.33
C ALA A 569 -38.03 -24.30 -5.98
N ALA A 570 -38.78 -24.59 -4.90
CA ALA A 570 -40.05 -23.94 -4.62
C ALA A 570 -39.95 -22.41 -4.41
N GLY A 571 -38.83 -21.94 -3.86
CA GLY A 571 -38.62 -20.50 -3.59
C GLY A 571 -38.15 -19.68 -4.79
N LEU A 572 -37.81 -20.30 -5.93
CA LEU A 572 -37.22 -19.60 -7.07
C LEU A 572 -38.14 -18.49 -7.63
N ALA A 573 -39.42 -18.83 -7.85
CA ALA A 573 -40.37 -17.87 -8.41
C ALA A 573 -40.60 -16.66 -7.48
N GLY A 574 -40.65 -16.91 -6.16
CA GLY A 574 -40.78 -15.85 -5.16
C GLY A 574 -39.51 -15.00 -4.97
N ALA A 575 -38.34 -15.52 -5.37
CA ALA A 575 -37.07 -14.80 -5.33
C ALA A 575 -36.90 -13.79 -6.48
N GLY A 576 -37.81 -13.76 -7.47
CA GLY A 576 -37.79 -12.77 -8.56
C GLY A 576 -36.57 -12.89 -9.47
N THR A 577 -35.98 -14.08 -9.61
CA THR A 577 -34.77 -14.34 -10.41
C THR A 577 -34.90 -15.59 -11.27
N THR A 578 -34.09 -15.64 -12.34
CA THR A 578 -33.95 -16.78 -13.25
C THR A 578 -32.59 -17.48 -13.10
N VAL A 579 -31.80 -17.11 -12.10
CA VAL A 579 -30.49 -17.73 -11.81
C VAL A 579 -30.54 -18.38 -10.44
N ALA A 580 -30.15 -19.66 -10.36
CA ALA A 580 -30.16 -20.44 -9.13
C ALA A 580 -28.78 -21.09 -8.86
N CYS A 581 -28.52 -21.42 -7.61
CA CYS A 581 -27.31 -22.11 -7.15
C CYS A 581 -27.66 -23.23 -6.16
N ILE A 582 -27.32 -24.47 -6.49
CA ILE A 582 -27.56 -25.65 -5.68
C ILE A 582 -26.51 -25.75 -4.55
N CYS A 583 -26.96 -25.83 -3.31
CA CYS A 583 -26.13 -25.84 -2.10
C CYS A 583 -26.44 -27.07 -1.23
N GLY A 584 -25.46 -27.94 -1.01
CA GLY A 584 -25.59 -29.18 -0.25
C GLY A 584 -24.22 -29.76 0.10
N THR A 585 -24.16 -30.99 0.60
CA THR A 585 -22.88 -31.71 0.73
C THR A 585 -22.58 -32.51 -0.53
N ASP A 586 -21.30 -32.87 -0.74
CA ASP A 586 -20.89 -33.70 -1.88
C ASP A 586 -21.67 -35.02 -1.94
N LYS A 587 -22.05 -35.58 -0.79
CA LYS A 587 -22.93 -36.75 -0.71
C LYS A 587 -24.35 -36.45 -1.20
N ASP A 588 -24.93 -35.32 -0.78
CA ASP A 588 -26.29 -34.95 -1.19
C ASP A 588 -26.35 -34.66 -2.71
N TYR A 589 -25.25 -34.16 -3.29
CA TYR A 589 -25.16 -33.92 -4.73
C TYR A 589 -25.29 -35.19 -5.57
N ALA A 590 -24.61 -36.26 -5.17
CA ALA A 590 -24.69 -37.56 -5.85
C ALA A 590 -26.10 -38.16 -5.82
N GLU A 591 -26.91 -37.83 -4.80
CA GLU A 591 -28.24 -38.39 -4.61
C GLU A 591 -29.34 -37.55 -5.28
N ALA A 592 -29.22 -36.21 -5.28
CA ALA A 592 -30.37 -35.33 -5.56
C ALA A 592 -30.10 -34.13 -6.47
N ALA A 593 -28.84 -33.78 -6.79
CA ALA A 593 -28.58 -32.50 -7.47
C ALA A 593 -29.08 -32.44 -8.93
N ALA A 594 -28.97 -33.55 -9.68
CA ALA A 594 -29.43 -33.58 -11.08
C ALA A 594 -30.96 -33.39 -11.17
N GLY A 595 -31.73 -34.09 -10.34
CA GLY A 595 -33.18 -33.91 -10.25
C GLY A 595 -33.57 -32.50 -9.83
N LEU A 596 -32.87 -31.92 -8.84
CA LEU A 596 -33.11 -30.53 -8.43
C LEU A 596 -32.77 -29.52 -9.55
N ALA A 597 -31.74 -29.78 -10.36
CA ALA A 597 -31.43 -28.93 -11.51
C ALA A 597 -32.57 -28.94 -12.55
N GLU A 598 -33.16 -30.10 -12.82
CA GLU A 598 -34.35 -30.23 -13.68
C GLU A 598 -35.56 -29.48 -13.11
N GLU A 599 -35.82 -29.62 -11.80
CA GLU A 599 -36.90 -28.91 -11.12
C GLU A 599 -36.72 -27.39 -11.18
N LEU A 600 -35.50 -26.89 -10.99
CA LEU A 600 -35.18 -25.46 -11.11
C LEU A 600 -35.42 -24.95 -12.53
N ARG A 601 -35.04 -25.72 -13.57
CA ARG A 601 -35.31 -25.35 -14.96
C ARG A 601 -36.81 -25.35 -15.26
N ALA A 602 -37.54 -26.35 -14.78
CA ALA A 602 -39.00 -26.39 -14.89
C ALA A 602 -39.66 -25.20 -14.17
N ALA A 603 -39.06 -24.71 -13.08
CA ALA A 603 -39.48 -23.52 -12.34
C ALA A 603 -39.03 -22.19 -12.99
N GLY A 604 -38.35 -22.23 -14.14
CA GLY A 604 -37.96 -21.04 -14.91
C GLY A 604 -36.51 -20.60 -14.74
N ALA A 605 -35.63 -21.40 -14.13
CA ALA A 605 -34.21 -21.12 -14.10
C ALA A 605 -33.61 -21.19 -15.52
N THR A 606 -33.00 -20.08 -15.93
CA THR A 606 -32.22 -19.97 -17.17
C THR A 606 -30.77 -20.37 -16.97
N GLN A 607 -30.28 -20.27 -15.72
CA GLN A 607 -28.94 -20.69 -15.34
C GLN A 607 -28.95 -21.35 -13.96
N VAL A 608 -28.27 -22.50 -13.83
CA VAL A 608 -28.16 -23.30 -12.61
C VAL A 608 -26.69 -23.55 -12.28
N TRP A 609 -26.23 -22.98 -11.17
CA TRP A 609 -24.91 -23.21 -10.61
C TRP A 609 -24.91 -24.31 -9.54
N LEU A 610 -23.76 -24.88 -9.24
CA LEU A 610 -23.57 -25.81 -8.12
C LEU A 610 -22.38 -25.41 -7.23
N ALA A 611 -22.60 -25.36 -5.91
CA ALA A 611 -21.58 -25.02 -4.92
C ALA A 611 -20.68 -26.22 -4.56
N GLY A 612 -19.86 -26.65 -5.52
CA GLY A 612 -19.00 -27.81 -5.43
C GLY A 612 -17.97 -27.82 -6.56
N LYS A 613 -17.12 -28.85 -6.61
CA LYS A 613 -16.08 -28.98 -7.64
C LYS A 613 -16.64 -29.60 -8.94
N PRO A 614 -16.04 -29.30 -10.11
CA PRO A 614 -16.49 -29.85 -11.39
C PRO A 614 -16.35 -31.37 -11.54
N ASP A 615 -15.51 -32.02 -10.73
CA ASP A 615 -15.31 -33.48 -10.71
C ASP A 615 -16.56 -34.26 -10.27
N LEU A 616 -17.53 -33.58 -9.65
CA LEU A 616 -18.84 -34.14 -9.32
C LEU A 616 -19.70 -34.45 -10.56
N ALA A 617 -19.43 -33.79 -11.70
CA ALA A 617 -20.07 -34.04 -13.00
C ALA A 617 -21.60 -34.22 -12.94
N VAL A 618 -22.29 -33.30 -12.26
CA VAL A 618 -23.75 -33.33 -12.11
C VAL A 618 -24.42 -32.90 -13.42
N ASP A 619 -25.38 -33.70 -13.91
CA ASP A 619 -26.15 -33.36 -15.10
C ASP A 619 -27.09 -32.16 -14.84
N GLY A 620 -27.25 -31.32 -15.86
CA GLY A 620 -28.21 -30.21 -15.83
C GLY A 620 -27.72 -28.91 -15.17
N VAL A 621 -26.51 -28.88 -14.60
CA VAL A 621 -25.88 -27.64 -14.09
C VAL A 621 -25.02 -26.97 -15.16
N ASP A 622 -25.03 -25.63 -15.21
CA ASP A 622 -24.31 -24.83 -16.20
C ASP A 622 -22.89 -24.43 -15.73
N GLY A 623 -22.62 -24.53 -14.43
CA GLY A 623 -21.34 -24.13 -13.87
C GLY A 623 -21.18 -24.48 -12.39
N TYR A 624 -19.94 -24.38 -11.92
CA TYR A 624 -19.52 -24.76 -10.58
C TYR A 624 -18.84 -23.59 -9.88
N LEU A 625 -19.04 -23.47 -8.56
CA LEU A 625 -18.27 -22.56 -7.72
C LEU A 625 -17.67 -23.31 -6.52
N PHE A 626 -16.39 -23.08 -6.28
CA PHE A 626 -15.60 -23.75 -5.25
C PHE A 626 -14.44 -22.85 -4.82
N ALA A 627 -13.84 -23.13 -3.65
CA ALA A 627 -12.69 -22.36 -3.19
C ALA A 627 -11.54 -22.43 -4.20
N GLY A 628 -11.06 -21.27 -4.66
CA GLY A 628 -10.02 -21.15 -5.70
C GLY A 628 -10.53 -21.10 -7.14
N CYS A 629 -11.83 -21.16 -7.40
CA CYS A 629 -12.37 -20.87 -8.72
C CYS A 629 -12.19 -19.38 -9.07
N ASP A 630 -12.21 -19.03 -10.36
CA ASP A 630 -12.26 -17.63 -10.80
C ASP A 630 -13.64 -17.03 -10.45
N ALA A 631 -13.72 -16.36 -9.31
CA ALA A 631 -14.94 -15.76 -8.80
C ALA A 631 -15.43 -14.62 -9.69
N LEU A 632 -14.53 -13.87 -10.34
CA LEU A 632 -14.91 -12.79 -11.25
C LEU A 632 -15.54 -13.35 -12.53
N SER A 633 -15.05 -14.46 -13.06
CA SER A 633 -15.67 -15.16 -14.18
C SER A 633 -17.09 -15.64 -13.83
N VAL A 634 -17.28 -16.25 -12.66
CA VAL A 634 -18.61 -16.67 -12.16
C VAL A 634 -19.55 -15.47 -12.06
N LEU A 635 -19.09 -14.38 -11.43
CA LEU A 635 -19.89 -13.18 -11.23
C LEU A 635 -20.26 -12.47 -12.54
N ARG A 636 -19.31 -12.33 -13.48
CA ARG A 636 -19.57 -11.75 -14.81
C ARG A 636 -20.63 -12.54 -15.55
N THR A 637 -20.52 -13.87 -15.52
CA THR A 637 -21.50 -14.76 -16.16
C THR A 637 -22.90 -14.60 -15.52
N ALA A 638 -22.98 -14.51 -14.19
CA ALA A 638 -24.25 -14.27 -13.50
C ALA A 638 -24.85 -12.89 -13.84
N HIS A 639 -24.02 -11.85 -13.91
CA HIS A 639 -24.42 -10.50 -14.34
C HIS A 639 -24.93 -10.48 -15.78
N GLU A 640 -24.27 -11.20 -16.69
CA GLU A 640 -24.69 -11.34 -18.09
C GLU A 640 -26.11 -11.90 -18.21
N HIS A 641 -26.43 -12.95 -17.45
CA HIS A 641 -27.77 -13.56 -17.46
C HIS A 641 -28.84 -12.68 -16.80
N LEU A 642 -28.49 -11.96 -15.72
CA LEU A 642 -29.45 -11.13 -14.97
C LEU A 642 -29.70 -9.76 -15.61
N LEU A 643 -28.68 -9.18 -16.24
CA LEU A 643 -28.67 -7.80 -16.73
C LEU A 643 -28.57 -7.67 -18.25
N GLY A 644 -28.30 -8.74 -18.98
CA GLY A 644 -28.24 -8.75 -20.45
C GLY A 644 -27.06 -7.98 -21.05
N ARG A 645 -25.98 -7.76 -20.29
CA ARG A 645 -24.76 -7.06 -20.74
C ARG A 645 -23.59 -8.03 -20.86
N SER A 646 -23.17 -8.32 -22.08
CA SER A 646 -21.97 -9.11 -22.39
C SER A 646 -20.70 -8.25 -22.44
N GLY A 647 -19.64 -8.69 -21.75
CA GLY A 647 -18.27 -8.16 -21.92
C GLY A 647 -17.81 -7.07 -20.93
N HIS A 648 -16.48 -7.06 -20.73
CA HIS A 648 -15.64 -6.25 -19.82
C HIS A 648 -16.31 -5.02 -19.17
N PHE A 649 -16.55 -5.09 -17.85
CA PHE A 649 -17.06 -4.01 -16.99
C PHE A 649 -15.99 -2.95 -16.64
N GLY A 650 -15.02 -2.71 -17.53
CA GLY A 650 -14.09 -1.60 -17.37
C GLY A 650 -14.81 -0.25 -17.47
N PRO A 651 -14.23 0.84 -16.93
CA PRO A 651 -14.82 2.18 -17.09
C PRO A 651 -15.04 2.48 -18.57
N ARG A 652 -16.23 2.99 -18.91
CA ARG A 652 -16.53 3.43 -20.28
C ARG A 652 -15.60 4.60 -20.63
N GLU A 653 -15.06 4.61 -21.85
CA GLU A 653 -14.47 5.83 -22.40
C GLU A 653 -15.51 6.95 -22.35
N GLY A 654 -15.32 7.91 -21.45
CA GLY A 654 -16.25 9.02 -21.19
C GLY A 654 -16.68 9.19 -19.73
N GLU A 655 -16.41 8.21 -18.86
CA GLU A 655 -16.46 8.38 -17.40
C GLU A 655 -15.03 8.34 -16.86
N ARG A 656 -14.29 9.44 -17.06
CA ARG A 656 -12.97 9.69 -16.47
C ARG A 656 -12.96 11.04 -15.78
#